data_AF-A0A2N3QN24-F1
#
_entry.id   AF-A0A2N3QN24-F1
#
_cell.length_a   1.000
_cell.length_b   1.000
_cell.length_c   1.000
_cell.angle_alpha   90.00
_cell.angle_beta   90.00
_cell.angle_gamma   90.00
#
_symmetry.space_group_name_H-M   'P 1'
#
loop_
_entity.id
_entity.type
_entity.pdbx_description
1 polymer ?
#
loop_
_entity_poly.entity_id
_entity_poly.type
_entity_poly.pdbx_seq_one_letter_code
_entity_poly.pdbx_strand_id
1 'polypeptide(L)'
;MRGLSKKLAAGAMASIIMLVVGVSPAWGAGQNNPGVTEGKLNDSNRQLIDHYQQGLNAAGLLSSQASEKGEQGLQPQWATGGTPDFAFGSSAVLANEDAGSPDNALGESSASSLPKSYLAPATSVKNQGNNGVCWSFAAVAALESSRLVQQGVKGTTDIRSGILANQSRTSPDYSEAQQVYAAMHATANKSDYQIPYNQANQQADTSEGFETGGDWTTVADPLADWEGVIPESMTPYQSGSSQATYRSMSNVAKQHTGQSVSHLQSAEVIGTPWPVASSSSTNGRRSIYRKQNPAAFTAIKNAIRNQGGVFAAIHAPSTWTSGSIAQLNQNPDGSVLVLFGQNPNSTGARGYMETTAGWTPNADSGTSSGSIIANHEVELVGWDDSYNRFNFAVDGSKLSYYDGDVADRYTGAIGMTAGQYGWAAPSNNILVPKHNGAWIIKNSWGKDAGEQGYQYISYDDKTVWNTYQYQLESLANNTTDTSHEHTILHQYDGVPSEYIVTWKSPVREANIFTSQGENVNAVGVWTQTANTTVNLQLYAGVSADNPTSGTLIANSSFTIGRAGYHVVALKSPVALSKGTRFSVVVSLCSQQVDQVDGDLYPNYIMVEAGTDDKAGGHYLHADAQPGQSFVDSGDGWSDTMAMAEYLSATTGGKYTFGNVKLKVLGNPAKSIVSVVPPSAVTTTEGVAPKLPATVVTVWSDGTRKNQKVTWNAVKPSAYAKAGRFSVQGKVQGYTGTVTVQVTVKPSKPVTPSKPTTPSKPTTPSKPTTPSKPAASTVVMFRLYNRFTGEHFYTSSSVERDSLVKVGWRSEGTGWVAPVSGAPVYRLYNPYVAGGDHHYTMSVRERDALVKAGWRAEGVGWYSGGSVKVLREYNPYARTGTHNYTTDAKENTALVKAGWRAEGTGWYAVKAK
;
A
#
# COMPACT_ATOMS: atom_id res chain seq x y z
N MET A 1 2.52 49.62 1.94
CA MET A 1 1.92 48.47 1.22
C MET A 1 1.61 48.80 -0.26
N ARG A 2 2.57 49.35 -1.00
CA ARG A 2 2.53 49.49 -2.48
C ARG A 2 3.98 49.30 -2.96
N GLY A 3 4.34 48.08 -3.32
CA GLY A 3 5.73 47.76 -3.67
C GLY A 3 6.04 46.28 -3.91
N LEU A 4 5.13 45.35 -3.61
CA LEU A 4 5.39 43.91 -3.73
C LEU A 4 4.61 43.18 -4.84
N SER A 5 3.78 43.84 -5.65
CA SER A 5 2.71 43.15 -6.39
C SER A 5 2.71 43.24 -7.92
N LYS A 6 3.86 43.34 -8.60
CA LYS A 6 3.86 43.36 -10.09
C LYS A 6 4.72 42.32 -10.80
N LYS A 7 5.60 41.58 -10.12
CA LYS A 7 6.40 40.51 -10.74
C LYS A 7 6.02 39.10 -10.29
N LEU A 8 5.37 38.94 -9.14
CA LEU A 8 4.89 37.65 -8.63
C LEU A 8 3.53 37.20 -9.22
N ALA A 9 2.82 38.05 -9.96
CA ALA A 9 1.41 37.85 -10.28
C ALA A 9 1.08 37.64 -11.77
N ALA A 10 2.06 37.53 -12.68
CA ALA A 10 1.78 37.40 -14.12
C ALA A 10 2.10 36.01 -14.70
N GLY A 11 3.23 35.40 -14.30
CA GLY A 11 3.62 34.06 -14.78
C GLY A 11 2.77 32.95 -14.18
N ALA A 12 2.60 32.95 -12.85
CA ALA A 12 1.79 31.95 -12.16
C ALA A 12 0.30 32.04 -12.52
N MET A 13 -0.24 33.24 -12.78
CA MET A 13 -1.68 33.43 -13.01
C MET A 13 -2.21 32.86 -14.34
N ALA A 14 -1.34 32.64 -15.34
CA ALA A 14 -1.71 32.02 -16.61
C ALA A 14 -2.01 30.52 -16.47
N SER A 15 -1.38 29.85 -15.50
CA SER A 15 -1.53 28.41 -15.25
C SER A 15 -2.63 28.08 -14.24
N ILE A 16 -3.14 29.08 -13.51
CA ILE A 16 -3.95 28.90 -12.28
C ILE A 16 -5.47 28.92 -12.53
N ILE A 17 -5.95 29.31 -13.71
CA ILE A 17 -7.40 29.37 -14.01
C ILE A 17 -7.78 28.37 -15.10
N MET A 18 -7.37 27.12 -14.91
CA MET A 18 -8.22 25.97 -15.24
C MET A 18 -8.47 25.18 -13.96
N LEU A 19 -9.04 25.85 -12.96
CA LEU A 19 -9.89 25.18 -11.99
C LEU A 19 -11.09 24.70 -12.81
N VAL A 20 -10.98 23.50 -13.36
CA VAL A 20 -12.13 22.80 -13.92
C VAL A 20 -12.99 22.50 -12.70
N VAL A 21 -13.83 23.45 -12.30
CA VAL A 21 -15.09 23.16 -11.60
C VAL A 21 -15.95 22.44 -12.61
N GLY A 22 -15.54 21.21 -12.88
CA GLY A 22 -16.09 20.27 -13.82
C GLY A 22 -15.81 18.95 -13.15
N VAL A 23 -16.74 18.60 -12.26
CA VAL A 23 -17.20 17.24 -12.03
C VAL A 23 -16.20 16.24 -12.59
N SER A 24 -15.41 15.62 -11.71
CA SER A 24 -15.05 14.22 -11.93
C SER A 24 -16.27 13.57 -12.62
N PRO A 25 -16.14 12.94 -13.80
CA PRO A 25 -17.29 12.34 -14.48
C PRO A 25 -18.02 11.30 -13.61
N ALA A 26 -17.45 10.98 -12.44
CA ALA A 26 -17.95 10.10 -11.42
C ALA A 26 -19.07 10.65 -10.50
N TRP A 27 -19.50 11.92 -10.57
CA TRP A 27 -20.51 12.43 -9.60
C TRP A 27 -21.79 12.97 -10.25
N GLY A 28 -22.91 12.33 -9.92
CA GLY A 28 -24.27 12.85 -10.09
C GLY A 28 -25.12 12.19 -11.19
N ALA A 29 -25.83 11.11 -10.85
CA ALA A 29 -27.17 10.83 -11.38
C ALA A 29 -27.98 9.93 -10.44
N GLY A 30 -28.21 10.43 -9.22
CA GLY A 30 -29.46 10.17 -8.53
C GLY A 30 -30.57 10.98 -9.21
N GLN A 31 -31.55 10.27 -9.76
CA GLN A 31 -32.83 10.66 -10.38
C GLN A 31 -33.33 12.13 -10.35
N ASN A 32 -33.83 12.54 -11.54
CA ASN A 32 -35.03 13.36 -11.82
C ASN A 32 -35.24 14.73 -11.14
N ASN A 33 -35.01 15.83 -11.87
CA ASN A 33 -36.11 16.78 -12.16
C ASN A 33 -35.80 17.76 -13.34
N PRO A 34 -36.81 18.12 -14.15
CA PRO A 34 -36.70 18.99 -15.31
C PRO A 34 -36.82 20.46 -14.86
N GLY A 35 -35.75 21.24 -14.99
CA GLY A 35 -35.80 22.65 -14.57
C GLY A 35 -34.54 23.46 -14.79
N VAL A 36 -33.39 22.84 -15.05
CA VAL A 36 -32.17 23.55 -15.44
C VAL A 36 -31.96 23.31 -16.93
N THR A 37 -32.46 24.23 -17.74
CA THR A 37 -32.14 24.31 -19.17
C THR A 37 -30.62 24.43 -19.33
N GLU A 38 -29.98 23.32 -19.68
CA GLU A 38 -28.60 23.31 -20.18
C GLU A 38 -28.60 23.78 -21.64
N GLY A 39 -29.00 25.04 -21.82
CA GLY A 39 -28.58 25.88 -22.93
C GLY A 39 -27.62 26.88 -22.31
N LYS A 40 -26.32 26.53 -22.35
CA LYS A 40 -25.13 27.19 -21.74
C LYS A 40 -24.35 26.21 -20.86
N LEU A 41 -23.72 25.20 -21.47
CA LEU A 41 -22.28 25.03 -21.25
C LEU A 41 -21.68 26.37 -21.68
N ASN A 42 -21.61 27.28 -20.72
CA ASN A 42 -21.67 28.71 -20.90
C ASN A 42 -20.73 29.20 -22.01
N ASP A 43 -21.27 30.00 -22.92
CA ASP A 43 -20.51 30.83 -23.85
C ASP A 43 -19.43 31.62 -23.10
N SER A 44 -19.54 31.82 -21.79
CA SER A 44 -18.50 32.37 -20.90
C SER A 44 -17.22 31.54 -20.81
N ASN A 45 -17.25 30.20 -20.77
CA ASN A 45 -16.02 29.39 -20.72
C ASN A 45 -15.33 29.34 -22.09
N ARG A 46 -16.12 29.31 -23.18
CA ARG A 46 -15.60 29.41 -24.55
C ARG A 46 -15.10 30.83 -24.87
N GLN A 47 -15.81 31.86 -24.42
CA GLN A 47 -15.38 33.25 -24.46
C GLN A 47 -14.19 33.52 -23.54
N LEU A 48 -14.01 32.80 -22.42
CA LEU A 48 -12.82 32.92 -21.56
C LEU A 48 -11.59 32.32 -22.25
N ILE A 49 -11.74 31.15 -22.88
CA ILE A 49 -10.69 30.52 -23.69
C ILE A 49 -10.35 31.40 -24.91
N ASP A 50 -11.35 31.96 -25.60
CA ASP A 50 -11.15 32.88 -26.73
C ASP A 50 -10.61 34.26 -26.29
N HIS A 51 -11.05 34.82 -25.15
CA HIS A 51 -10.46 36.04 -24.58
C HIS A 51 -9.03 35.81 -24.12
N TYR A 52 -8.69 34.61 -23.66
CA TYR A 52 -7.35 34.22 -23.27
C TYR A 52 -6.44 34.06 -24.50
N GLN A 53 -6.91 33.43 -25.57
CA GLN A 53 -6.18 33.37 -26.86
C GLN A 53 -5.99 34.78 -27.48
N GLN A 54 -6.99 35.65 -27.40
CA GLN A 54 -6.88 37.04 -27.88
C GLN A 54 -5.99 37.91 -26.97
N GLY A 55 -6.00 37.67 -25.66
CA GLY A 55 -5.12 38.32 -24.68
C GLY A 55 -3.64 37.92 -24.83
N LEU A 56 -3.37 36.65 -25.13
CA LEU A 56 -2.03 36.15 -25.44
C LEU A 56 -1.47 36.72 -26.75
N ASN A 57 -2.34 36.93 -27.76
CA ASN A 57 -2.01 37.63 -29.00
C ASN A 57 -1.75 39.14 -28.77
N ALA A 58 -2.54 39.80 -27.93
CA ALA A 58 -2.38 41.22 -27.60
C ALA A 58 -1.16 41.50 -26.69
N ALA A 59 -0.74 40.53 -25.88
CA ALA A 59 0.45 40.61 -25.02
C ALA A 59 1.75 40.16 -25.70
N GLY A 60 1.71 39.69 -26.96
CA GLY A 60 2.88 39.23 -27.71
C GLY A 60 3.52 37.93 -27.16
N LEU A 61 2.76 37.14 -26.39
CA LEU A 61 3.26 35.94 -25.68
C LEU A 61 3.05 34.63 -26.46
N LEU A 62 2.34 34.68 -27.59
CA LEU A 62 2.39 33.62 -28.59
C LEU A 62 3.53 33.92 -29.57
N SER A 63 4.72 33.37 -29.33
CA SER A 63 5.68 33.20 -30.42
C SER A 63 5.12 32.11 -31.34
N SER A 64 4.64 32.52 -32.52
CA SER A 64 4.37 31.63 -33.63
C SER A 64 5.68 30.95 -34.03
N GLN A 65 5.91 29.75 -33.50
CA GLN A 65 6.72 28.66 -34.05
C GLN A 65 7.09 27.68 -32.91
N ALA A 66 6.16 26.77 -32.60
CA ALA A 66 6.52 25.46 -32.07
C ALA A 66 6.37 24.43 -33.19
N SER A 67 7.12 24.64 -34.28
CA SER A 67 7.39 23.59 -35.26
C SER A 67 8.87 23.65 -35.62
N GLU A 68 9.55 22.54 -35.30
CA GLU A 68 10.85 22.12 -35.81
C GLU A 68 12.11 22.93 -35.45
N LYS A 69 13.09 22.18 -34.92
CA LYS A 69 14.54 22.43 -34.80
C LYS A 69 15.04 23.16 -33.54
N GLY A 70 15.49 22.32 -32.60
CA GLY A 70 16.86 22.40 -32.10
C GLY A 70 17.11 23.31 -30.90
N GLU A 71 16.92 22.76 -29.69
CA GLU A 71 17.70 23.20 -28.52
C GLU A 71 18.46 22.00 -27.96
N GLN A 72 19.68 21.81 -28.48
CA GLN A 72 20.77 21.30 -27.68
C GLN A 72 21.12 22.40 -26.67
N GLY A 73 21.05 22.11 -25.37
CA GLY A 73 21.77 22.93 -24.40
C GLY A 73 21.14 23.23 -23.05
N LEU A 74 20.39 22.32 -22.43
CA LEU A 74 20.37 22.20 -20.95
C LEU A 74 20.21 20.73 -20.58
N GLN A 75 21.34 20.03 -20.47
CA GLN A 75 21.43 18.74 -19.78
C GLN A 75 21.40 19.02 -18.27
N PRO A 76 20.38 18.60 -17.51
CA PRO A 76 20.39 18.69 -16.06
C PRO A 76 21.28 17.57 -15.49
N GLN A 77 22.04 17.91 -14.45
CA GLN A 77 23.21 17.21 -13.94
C GLN A 77 22.89 15.92 -13.12
N TRP A 78 22.02 15.03 -13.59
CA TRP A 78 21.59 13.82 -12.84
C TRP A 78 22.19 12.49 -13.33
N ALA A 79 23.24 12.52 -14.16
CA ALA A 79 23.99 11.33 -14.56
C ALA A 79 25.29 11.11 -13.74
N THR A 80 25.32 11.51 -12.46
CA THR A 80 26.38 11.07 -11.54
C THR A 80 25.88 9.88 -10.74
N GLY A 81 26.36 8.69 -11.13
CA GLY A 81 26.01 7.41 -10.53
C GLY A 81 26.13 7.37 -9.01
N GLY A 82 24.99 7.52 -8.35
CA GLY A 82 24.73 7.02 -7.01
C GLY A 82 23.81 5.80 -7.10
N THR A 83 23.98 4.84 -6.21
CA THR A 83 22.98 3.78 -6.01
C THR A 83 21.65 4.44 -5.60
N PRO A 84 20.49 4.06 -6.15
CA PRO A 84 19.22 4.69 -5.78
C PRO A 84 18.99 4.55 -4.26
N ASP A 85 18.44 5.56 -3.57
CA ASP A 85 18.25 5.53 -2.11
C ASP A 85 16.83 5.10 -1.68
N PHE A 86 15.95 4.75 -2.63
CA PHE A 86 14.60 4.20 -2.38
C PHE A 86 14.46 2.79 -2.97
N ALA A 87 13.82 1.89 -2.24
CA ALA A 87 13.44 0.56 -2.72
C ALA A 87 11.93 0.46 -2.58
N PHE A 88 11.30 -0.22 -3.52
CA PHE A 88 9.92 -0.66 -3.33
C PHE A 88 9.82 -1.37 -1.97
N GLY A 89 8.98 -0.80 -1.10
CA GLY A 89 8.77 -1.25 0.26
C GLY A 89 8.17 -2.64 0.30
N SER A 90 7.97 -3.15 1.51
CA SER A 90 7.45 -4.50 1.78
C SER A 90 6.07 -4.80 1.16
N SER A 91 5.37 -3.79 0.64
CA SER A 91 4.06 -3.82 0.00
C SER A 91 4.08 -3.71 -1.53
N ALA A 92 5.24 -3.43 -2.14
CA ALA A 92 5.34 -3.28 -3.59
C ALA A 92 5.95 -4.52 -4.25
N VAL A 93 5.14 -5.56 -4.41
CA VAL A 93 5.17 -6.36 -5.64
C VAL A 93 4.59 -5.47 -6.75
N LEU A 94 5.31 -4.40 -7.11
CA LEU A 94 5.07 -3.60 -8.32
C LEU A 94 6.09 -3.96 -9.41
N ALA A 95 6.66 -5.16 -9.30
CA ALA A 95 7.59 -5.68 -10.28
C ALA A 95 6.82 -6.31 -11.45
N ASN A 96 6.93 -5.68 -12.62
CA ASN A 96 6.95 -6.30 -13.95
C ASN A 96 5.74 -7.10 -14.46
N GLU A 97 4.65 -7.30 -13.70
CA GLU A 97 3.48 -7.99 -14.25
C GLU A 97 2.63 -7.10 -15.18
N ASP A 98 2.75 -5.76 -15.08
CA ASP A 98 1.91 -4.82 -15.83
C ASP A 98 2.69 -3.85 -16.74
N ALA A 99 3.96 -4.12 -17.05
CA ALA A 99 4.72 -3.38 -18.07
C ALA A 99 4.24 -3.65 -19.52
N GLY A 100 3.02 -4.15 -19.69
CA GLY A 100 2.33 -4.24 -20.97
C GLY A 100 1.69 -2.90 -21.34
N SER A 101 2.51 -1.94 -21.77
CA SER A 101 1.99 -0.89 -22.67
C SER A 101 1.54 -1.54 -23.99
N PRO A 102 0.52 -1.00 -24.69
CA PRO A 102 -0.32 -1.73 -25.65
C PRO A 102 0.34 -2.17 -26.97
N ASP A 103 1.65 -1.93 -27.15
CA ASP A 103 2.25 -1.85 -28.49
C ASP A 103 3.51 -2.69 -28.72
N ASN A 104 3.73 -3.78 -27.98
CA ASN A 104 4.73 -4.76 -28.39
C ASN A 104 4.25 -6.21 -28.25
N ALA A 105 4.36 -6.90 -29.39
CA ALA A 105 4.06 -8.30 -29.58
C ALA A 105 4.62 -9.17 -28.45
N LEU A 106 3.71 -9.96 -27.87
CA LEU A 106 3.90 -11.29 -27.25
C LEU A 106 5.37 -11.76 -27.21
N GLY A 107 6.09 -11.34 -26.17
CA GLY A 107 7.30 -11.99 -25.70
C GLY A 107 6.96 -12.84 -24.48
N GLU A 108 6.76 -14.13 -24.70
CA GLU A 108 6.41 -15.13 -23.69
C GLU A 108 7.31 -15.06 -22.44
N SER A 109 6.71 -14.76 -21.29
CA SER A 109 7.20 -15.29 -20.01
C SER A 109 6.02 -15.78 -19.17
N SER A 110 5.68 -17.05 -19.39
CA SER A 110 4.84 -17.96 -18.59
C SER A 110 3.74 -17.35 -17.71
N ALA A 111 2.67 -16.84 -18.33
CA ALA A 111 1.37 -16.73 -17.70
C ALA A 111 0.81 -18.14 -17.43
N SER A 112 0.54 -18.50 -16.17
CA SER A 112 -0.45 -19.57 -15.94
C SER A 112 -1.77 -19.04 -16.51
N SER A 113 -2.36 -19.71 -17.51
CA SER A 113 -3.67 -19.32 -18.04
C SER A 113 -4.66 -19.16 -16.89
N LEU A 114 -5.32 -18.01 -16.78
CA LEU A 114 -6.38 -17.79 -15.80
C LEU A 114 -7.44 -18.89 -15.92
N PRO A 115 -7.98 -19.41 -14.80
CA PRO A 115 -9.08 -20.37 -14.86
C PRO A 115 -10.33 -19.73 -15.47
N LYS A 116 -11.20 -20.56 -16.06
CA LYS A 116 -12.49 -20.11 -16.61
C LYS A 116 -13.40 -19.50 -15.55
N SER A 117 -13.28 -19.94 -14.30
CA SER A 117 -14.02 -19.42 -13.16
C SER A 117 -13.13 -19.34 -11.95
N TYR A 118 -13.38 -18.37 -11.08
CA TYR A 118 -12.67 -18.20 -9.82
C TYR A 118 -13.49 -17.35 -8.85
N LEU A 119 -13.44 -17.70 -7.57
CA LEU A 119 -13.95 -16.90 -6.47
C LEU A 119 -12.82 -16.69 -5.46
N ALA A 120 -12.53 -15.42 -5.16
CA ALA A 120 -11.58 -15.03 -4.13
C ALA A 120 -12.12 -15.38 -2.73
N PRO A 121 -11.22 -15.61 -1.75
CA PRO A 121 -11.64 -15.75 -0.37
C PRO A 121 -12.20 -14.41 0.13
N ALA A 122 -13.40 -14.46 0.67
CA ALA A 122 -14.07 -13.32 1.29
C ALA A 122 -14.72 -13.71 2.61
N THR A 123 -15.16 -12.70 3.35
CA THR A 123 -15.99 -12.79 4.55
C THR A 123 -17.49 -12.83 4.18
N SER A 124 -18.34 -13.10 5.17
CA SER A 124 -19.79 -13.09 5.02
C SER A 124 -20.33 -11.75 4.54
N VAL A 125 -21.48 -11.78 3.85
CA VAL A 125 -22.14 -10.58 3.33
C VAL A 125 -22.87 -9.84 4.46
N LYS A 126 -22.57 -8.55 4.62
CA LYS A 126 -23.20 -7.64 5.59
C LYS A 126 -24.40 -6.89 4.96
N ASN A 127 -25.10 -6.08 5.75
CA ASN A 127 -26.33 -5.40 5.34
C ASN A 127 -26.32 -3.90 5.67
N GLN A 128 -26.29 -3.06 4.63
CA GLN A 128 -26.34 -1.59 4.73
C GLN A 128 -27.74 -1.06 5.09
N GLY A 129 -28.78 -1.89 5.06
CA GLY A 129 -30.16 -1.43 5.19
C GLY A 129 -30.56 -0.48 4.07
N ASN A 130 -31.22 0.62 4.43
CA ASN A 130 -31.69 1.63 3.48
C ASN A 130 -30.72 2.82 3.33
N ASN A 131 -29.55 2.76 3.96
CA ASN A 131 -28.61 3.87 4.03
C ASN A 131 -27.75 3.95 2.75
N GLY A 132 -27.45 5.16 2.28
CA GLY A 132 -26.65 5.47 1.09
C GLY A 132 -25.13 5.19 1.17
N VAL A 133 -24.70 4.11 1.83
CA VAL A 133 -23.29 3.84 2.18
C VAL A 133 -22.69 2.59 1.52
N CYS A 134 -23.23 2.16 0.37
CA CYS A 134 -22.70 1.01 -0.37
C CYS A 134 -21.20 1.14 -0.68
N TRP A 135 -20.72 2.35 -0.95
CA TRP A 135 -19.30 2.68 -1.11
C TRP A 135 -18.42 2.23 0.08
N SER A 136 -18.90 2.42 1.31
CA SER A 136 -18.17 1.99 2.52
C SER A 136 -18.12 0.47 2.63
N PHE A 137 -19.27 -0.20 2.40
CA PHE A 137 -19.36 -1.66 2.43
C PHE A 137 -18.52 -2.33 1.35
N ALA A 138 -18.52 -1.80 0.13
CA ALA A 138 -17.73 -2.31 -0.98
C ALA A 138 -16.22 -2.20 -0.70
N ALA A 139 -15.79 -1.07 -0.14
CA ALA A 139 -14.39 -0.85 0.21
C ALA A 139 -13.93 -1.77 1.35
N VAL A 140 -14.71 -1.86 2.41
CA VAL A 140 -14.44 -2.77 3.54
C VAL A 140 -14.40 -4.22 3.07
N ALA A 141 -15.35 -4.65 2.25
CA ALA A 141 -15.37 -5.99 1.69
C ALA A 141 -14.10 -6.30 0.86
N ALA A 142 -13.68 -5.38 -0.01
CA ALA A 142 -12.45 -5.53 -0.78
C ALA A 142 -11.19 -5.59 0.10
N LEU A 143 -11.11 -4.76 1.15
CA LEU A 143 -10.03 -4.77 2.14
C LEU A 143 -9.98 -6.08 2.94
N GLU A 144 -11.13 -6.60 3.35
CA GLU A 144 -11.24 -7.89 4.06
C GLU A 144 -10.77 -9.06 3.18
N SER A 145 -11.22 -9.12 1.92
CA SER A 145 -10.76 -10.13 0.96
C SER A 145 -9.28 -10.01 0.66
N SER A 146 -8.76 -8.79 0.51
CA SER A 146 -7.33 -8.52 0.36
C SER A 146 -6.52 -9.02 1.54
N ARG A 147 -6.98 -8.73 2.76
CA ARG A 147 -6.37 -9.24 3.99
C ARG A 147 -6.39 -10.77 4.07
N LEU A 148 -7.47 -11.43 3.67
CA LEU A 148 -7.54 -12.90 3.63
C LEU A 148 -6.52 -13.50 2.66
N VAL A 149 -6.31 -12.88 1.50
CA VAL A 149 -5.27 -13.31 0.55
C VAL A 149 -3.88 -13.13 1.16
N GLN A 150 -3.61 -12.01 1.83
CA GLN A 150 -2.35 -11.81 2.56
C GLN A 150 -2.12 -12.84 3.67
N GLN A 151 -3.20 -13.29 4.34
CA GLN A 151 -3.16 -14.39 5.33
C GLN A 151 -2.95 -15.77 4.70
N GLY A 152 -2.88 -15.87 3.37
CA GLY A 152 -2.67 -17.12 2.63
C GLY A 152 -3.93 -17.95 2.43
N VAL A 153 -5.11 -17.39 2.67
CA VAL A 153 -6.38 -18.05 2.34
C VAL A 153 -6.49 -18.12 0.82
N LYS A 154 -6.90 -19.27 0.29
CA LYS A 154 -6.99 -19.51 -1.15
C LYS A 154 -8.41 -19.39 -1.64
N GLY A 155 -8.57 -18.80 -2.82
CA GLY A 155 -9.82 -18.87 -3.57
C GLY A 155 -10.04 -20.25 -4.21
N THR A 156 -11.13 -20.38 -4.96
CA THR A 156 -11.56 -21.65 -5.56
C THR A 156 -12.16 -21.43 -6.95
N THR A 157 -12.09 -22.45 -7.81
CA THR A 157 -12.79 -22.47 -9.11
C THR A 157 -14.22 -23.03 -9.00
N ASP A 158 -14.55 -23.71 -7.89
CA ASP A 158 -15.91 -24.13 -7.55
C ASP A 158 -16.64 -22.98 -6.83
N ILE A 159 -17.42 -22.23 -7.59
CA ILE A 159 -18.08 -21.00 -7.13
C ILE A 159 -19.05 -21.27 -5.98
N ARG A 160 -19.88 -22.32 -6.07
CA ARG A 160 -20.91 -22.61 -5.06
C ARG A 160 -20.29 -23.01 -3.72
N SER A 161 -19.29 -23.88 -3.75
CA SER A 161 -18.54 -24.24 -2.55
C SER A 161 -17.78 -23.04 -1.98
N GLY A 162 -17.27 -22.17 -2.85
CA GLY A 162 -16.63 -20.91 -2.48
C GLY A 162 -17.56 -19.95 -1.74
N ILE A 163 -18.78 -19.74 -2.24
CA ILE A 163 -19.80 -18.90 -1.61
C ILE A 163 -20.11 -19.41 -0.19
N LEU A 164 -20.36 -20.71 -0.03
CA LEU A 164 -20.61 -21.32 1.27
C LEU A 164 -19.43 -21.13 2.24
N ALA A 165 -18.20 -21.30 1.75
CA ALA A 165 -17.01 -21.09 2.55
C ALA A 165 -16.87 -19.62 2.97
N ASN A 166 -17.11 -18.66 2.06
CA ASN A 166 -17.07 -17.23 2.35
C ASN A 166 -18.12 -16.84 3.39
N GLN A 167 -19.34 -17.37 3.30
CA GLN A 167 -20.41 -17.10 4.26
C GLN A 167 -20.14 -17.63 5.67
N SER A 168 -19.25 -18.61 5.81
CA SER A 168 -18.81 -19.12 7.12
C SER A 168 -17.69 -18.29 7.76
N ARG A 169 -17.06 -17.36 7.03
CA ARG A 169 -15.95 -16.54 7.53
C ARG A 169 -16.44 -15.19 8.01
N THR A 170 -16.23 -14.91 9.29
CA THR A 170 -16.61 -13.64 9.93
C THR A 170 -15.38 -12.81 10.35
N SER A 171 -14.20 -13.09 9.80
CA SER A 171 -12.97 -12.37 10.14
C SER A 171 -12.02 -12.34 8.94
N PRO A 172 -11.30 -11.23 8.69
CA PRO A 172 -11.41 -9.93 9.38
C PRO A 172 -12.80 -9.31 9.21
N ASP A 173 -13.21 -8.46 10.15
CA ASP A 173 -14.52 -7.79 10.13
C ASP A 173 -14.29 -6.32 10.47
N TYR A 174 -14.16 -5.48 9.45
CA TYR A 174 -13.86 -4.06 9.62
C TYR A 174 -15.14 -3.21 9.61
N SER A 175 -15.06 -2.02 10.19
CA SER A 175 -16.22 -1.16 10.42
C SER A 175 -16.52 -0.23 9.25
N GLU A 176 -17.70 -0.41 8.64
CA GLU A 176 -18.22 0.53 7.66
C GLU A 176 -18.62 1.87 8.29
N ALA A 177 -19.11 1.86 9.54
CA ALA A 177 -19.49 3.07 10.25
C ALA A 177 -18.28 3.97 10.57
N GLN A 178 -17.14 3.38 10.90
CA GLN A 178 -15.90 4.14 11.09
C GLN A 178 -15.47 4.81 9.78
N GLN A 179 -15.52 4.07 8.67
CA GLN A 179 -15.14 4.60 7.35
C GLN A 179 -16.04 5.77 6.92
N VAL A 180 -17.36 5.68 7.17
CA VAL A 180 -18.30 6.79 6.93
C VAL A 180 -17.93 8.01 7.76
N TYR A 181 -17.73 7.84 9.06
CA TYR A 181 -17.37 8.94 9.95
C TYR A 181 -16.03 9.59 9.55
N ALA A 182 -15.03 8.77 9.23
CA ALA A 182 -13.71 9.24 8.79
C ALA A 182 -13.79 10.09 7.51
N ALA A 183 -14.64 9.71 6.55
CA ALA A 183 -14.80 10.49 5.32
C ALA A 183 -15.53 11.83 5.57
N MET A 184 -16.54 11.83 6.44
CA MET A 184 -17.52 12.90 6.55
C MET A 184 -17.24 13.92 7.68
N HIS A 185 -16.30 13.62 8.57
CA HIS A 185 -16.05 14.45 9.75
C HIS A 185 -14.56 14.82 9.86
N ALA A 186 -14.31 15.99 10.45
CA ALA A 186 -12.98 16.32 10.93
C ALA A 186 -12.64 15.38 12.10
N THR A 187 -11.37 14.97 12.17
CA THR A 187 -10.89 13.99 13.13
C THR A 187 -9.68 14.54 13.90
N ALA A 188 -9.08 13.73 14.78
CA ALA A 188 -7.82 14.10 15.41
C ALA A 188 -6.64 14.08 14.42
N ASN A 189 -6.78 13.37 13.29
CA ASN A 189 -5.73 13.21 12.28
C ASN A 189 -5.88 14.18 11.09
N LYS A 190 -7.07 14.78 10.91
CA LYS A 190 -7.35 15.75 9.84
C LYS A 190 -8.33 16.85 10.27
N SER A 191 -8.01 18.10 9.94
CA SER A 191 -8.90 19.25 10.15
C SER A 191 -9.98 19.37 9.08
N ASP A 192 -9.69 18.84 7.90
CA ASP A 192 -10.48 19.04 6.70
C ASP A 192 -11.62 18.02 6.66
N TYR A 193 -12.77 18.42 6.14
CA TYR A 193 -13.98 17.61 6.21
C TYR A 193 -14.90 17.83 5.02
N GLN A 194 -15.60 16.75 4.68
CA GLN A 194 -16.70 16.79 3.73
C GLN A 194 -17.99 17.13 4.49
N ILE A 195 -18.71 18.15 4.05
CA ILE A 195 -20.02 18.46 4.61
C ILE A 195 -21.02 17.46 4.01
N PRO A 196 -21.72 16.67 4.84
CA PRO A 196 -22.69 15.69 4.35
C PRO A 196 -23.75 16.30 3.42
N TYR A 197 -24.00 15.66 2.28
CA TYR A 197 -25.00 16.08 1.30
C TYR A 197 -25.70 14.90 0.65
N ASN A 198 -27.02 14.92 0.67
CA ASN A 198 -27.82 13.88 0.04
C ASN A 198 -28.08 14.29 -1.41
N GLN A 199 -27.36 13.64 -2.32
CA GLN A 199 -27.48 13.91 -3.76
C GLN A 199 -28.83 13.51 -4.33
N ALA A 200 -29.51 12.52 -3.74
CA ALA A 200 -30.79 12.02 -4.25
C ALA A 200 -31.91 13.06 -4.10
N ASN A 201 -31.88 13.87 -3.04
CA ASN A 201 -32.88 14.91 -2.80
C ASN A 201 -32.34 16.34 -2.91
N GLN A 202 -31.04 16.47 -3.21
CA GLN A 202 -30.32 17.74 -3.35
C GLN A 202 -30.36 18.62 -2.09
N GLN A 203 -30.29 18.02 -0.90
CA GLN A 203 -30.35 18.74 0.39
C GLN A 203 -29.20 18.37 1.31
N ALA A 204 -28.90 19.28 2.24
CA ALA A 204 -27.94 19.03 3.32
C ALA A 204 -28.31 17.73 4.04
N ASP A 205 -27.34 16.83 4.17
CA ASP A 205 -27.57 15.56 4.81
C ASP A 205 -27.55 15.74 6.33
N THR A 206 -28.61 15.29 6.98
CA THR A 206 -28.76 15.33 8.45
C THR A 206 -28.44 13.98 9.09
N SER A 207 -28.18 12.94 8.29
CA SER A 207 -27.89 11.59 8.73
C SER A 207 -26.45 11.38 9.18
N GLU A 208 -25.68 12.45 9.45
CA GLU A 208 -24.26 12.35 9.80
C GLU A 208 -23.43 11.65 8.69
N GLY A 209 -23.80 11.80 7.42
CA GLY A 209 -23.09 11.23 6.28
C GLY A 209 -23.55 9.83 5.84
N PHE A 210 -24.46 9.18 6.58
CA PHE A 210 -24.95 7.84 6.26
C PHE A 210 -25.93 7.79 5.06
N GLU A 211 -26.35 8.94 4.53
CA GLU A 211 -27.10 9.06 3.28
C GLU A 211 -26.33 9.86 2.22
N THR A 212 -25.06 10.18 2.51
CA THR A 212 -24.14 10.81 1.58
C THR A 212 -23.47 9.71 0.76
N GLY A 213 -23.81 9.66 -0.53
CA GLY A 213 -23.11 8.79 -1.48
C GLY A 213 -21.61 9.12 -1.54
N GLY A 214 -20.80 8.16 -1.94
CA GLY A 214 -19.34 8.27 -1.96
C GLY A 214 -18.76 7.47 -3.11
N ASP A 215 -17.48 7.69 -3.36
CA ASP A 215 -16.73 6.97 -4.38
C ASP A 215 -15.37 6.49 -3.86
N TRP A 216 -14.51 6.05 -4.77
CA TRP A 216 -13.18 5.55 -4.44
C TRP A 216 -12.28 6.60 -3.75
N THR A 217 -12.43 7.91 -4.04
CA THR A 217 -11.67 8.99 -3.38
C THR A 217 -12.19 9.22 -1.96
N THR A 218 -13.52 9.18 -1.78
CA THR A 218 -14.18 9.21 -0.46
C THR A 218 -13.68 8.08 0.45
N VAL A 219 -13.25 6.97 -0.14
CA VAL A 219 -12.65 5.82 0.56
C VAL A 219 -11.14 6.00 0.77
N ALA A 220 -10.39 6.24 -0.31
CA ALA A 220 -8.94 6.14 -0.32
C ALA A 220 -8.27 7.21 0.55
N ASP A 221 -8.81 8.43 0.57
CA ASP A 221 -8.24 9.54 1.33
C ASP A 221 -8.25 9.31 2.85
N PRO A 222 -9.40 9.08 3.52
CA PRO A 222 -9.39 8.81 4.96
C PRO A 222 -8.56 7.57 5.32
N LEU A 223 -8.53 6.55 4.46
CA LEU A 223 -7.66 5.38 4.65
C LEU A 223 -6.16 5.75 4.59
N ALA A 224 -5.78 6.65 3.68
CA ALA A 224 -4.43 7.19 3.54
C ALA A 224 -4.05 8.16 4.68
N ASP A 225 -5.04 8.81 5.31
CA ASP A 225 -4.88 9.70 6.47
C ASP A 225 -4.65 8.95 7.80
N TRP A 226 -4.46 7.63 7.73
CA TRP A 226 -4.36 6.71 8.87
C TRP A 226 -5.61 6.62 9.75
N GLU A 227 -6.78 7.06 9.27
CA GLU A 227 -8.05 6.60 9.87
C GLU A 227 -8.20 5.08 9.70
N GLY A 228 -7.59 4.55 8.62
CA GLY A 228 -7.33 3.12 8.41
C GLY A 228 -8.56 2.24 8.56
N VAL A 229 -8.34 0.96 8.89
CA VAL A 229 -9.43 0.05 9.22
C VAL A 229 -9.54 -0.16 10.72
N ILE A 230 -10.76 -0.21 11.24
CA ILE A 230 -11.07 -0.51 12.65
C ILE A 230 -11.99 -1.72 12.69
N PRO A 231 -11.86 -2.65 13.66
CA PRO A 231 -12.79 -3.77 13.79
C PRO A 231 -14.25 -3.32 13.99
N GLU A 232 -15.17 -4.00 13.34
CA GLU A 232 -16.62 -3.78 13.46
C GLU A 232 -17.10 -3.86 14.91
N SER A 233 -16.46 -4.70 15.74
CA SER A 233 -16.77 -4.79 17.17
C SER A 233 -16.47 -3.52 17.98
N MET A 234 -15.61 -2.62 17.48
CA MET A 234 -15.30 -1.34 18.13
C MET A 234 -16.27 -0.24 17.70
N THR A 235 -16.60 -0.20 16.41
CA THR A 235 -17.55 0.78 15.86
C THR A 235 -18.64 0.05 15.07
N PRO A 236 -19.66 -0.53 15.74
CA PRO A 236 -20.65 -1.36 15.04
C PRO A 236 -21.58 -0.54 14.14
N TYR A 237 -21.77 -1.03 12.92
CA TYR A 237 -22.78 -0.54 12.00
C TYR A 237 -24.18 -0.97 12.43
N GLN A 238 -25.13 -0.06 12.26
CA GLN A 238 -26.55 -0.29 12.52
C GLN A 238 -27.36 0.09 11.28
N SER A 239 -28.07 -0.88 10.70
CA SER A 239 -28.85 -0.71 9.47
C SER A 239 -30.11 0.16 9.62
N GLY A 240 -30.35 0.74 10.81
CA GLY A 240 -31.50 1.59 11.08
C GLY A 240 -31.27 3.02 10.56
N SER A 241 -32.30 3.59 9.92
CA SER A 241 -32.23 4.91 9.28
C SER A 241 -32.81 6.03 10.16
N SER A 242 -32.61 5.97 11.48
CA SER A 242 -33.12 6.96 12.43
C SER A 242 -32.03 7.93 12.86
N GLN A 243 -32.38 9.19 13.15
CA GLN A 243 -31.41 10.18 13.65
C GLN A 243 -30.68 9.71 14.91
N ALA A 244 -31.37 8.97 15.79
CA ALA A 244 -30.75 8.40 16.99
C ALA A 244 -29.72 7.33 16.64
N THR A 245 -30.01 6.50 15.63
CA THR A 245 -29.10 5.47 15.11
C THR A 245 -27.85 6.11 14.48
N TYR A 246 -28.02 7.08 13.59
CA TYR A 246 -26.90 7.80 12.96
C TYR A 246 -25.98 8.44 14.00
N ARG A 247 -26.54 9.20 14.95
CA ARG A 247 -25.75 9.82 16.04
C ARG A 247 -25.07 8.77 16.91
N SER A 248 -25.71 7.64 17.17
CA SER A 248 -25.11 6.55 17.94
C SER A 248 -23.86 6.01 17.26
N MET A 249 -23.96 5.69 15.96
CA MET A 249 -22.81 5.23 15.16
C MET A 249 -21.69 6.28 15.13
N SER A 250 -22.00 7.54 14.80
CA SER A 250 -21.01 8.61 14.74
C SER A 250 -20.34 8.91 16.09
N ASN A 251 -21.10 8.86 17.19
CA ASN A 251 -20.54 9.07 18.53
C ASN A 251 -19.58 7.96 18.95
N VAL A 252 -19.83 6.72 18.55
CA VAL A 252 -18.91 5.60 18.78
C VAL A 252 -17.69 5.73 17.87
N ALA A 253 -17.89 6.03 16.59
CA ALA A 253 -16.80 6.19 15.62
C ALA A 253 -15.80 7.28 16.03
N LYS A 254 -16.33 8.42 16.52
CA LYS A 254 -15.55 9.52 17.06
C LYS A 254 -14.60 9.11 18.20
N GLN A 255 -14.99 8.14 19.02
CA GLN A 255 -14.17 7.69 20.16
C GLN A 255 -12.99 6.81 19.72
N HIS A 256 -13.08 6.22 18.53
CA HIS A 256 -12.09 5.29 18.00
C HIS A 256 -11.23 5.86 16.87
N THR A 257 -11.44 7.12 16.47
CA THR A 257 -10.50 7.85 15.60
C THR A 257 -9.04 7.68 16.05
N GLY A 258 -8.16 7.33 15.12
CA GLY A 258 -6.74 7.08 15.38
C GLY A 258 -6.41 5.76 16.07
N GLN A 259 -7.38 4.84 16.19
CA GLN A 259 -7.19 3.47 16.71
C GLN A 259 -7.26 2.43 15.60
N SER A 260 -6.85 2.80 14.39
CA SER A 260 -6.78 1.90 13.24
C SER A 260 -5.89 0.70 13.54
N VAL A 261 -6.37 -0.50 13.18
CA VAL A 261 -5.61 -1.74 13.37
C VAL A 261 -4.71 -2.04 12.19
N SER A 262 -4.87 -1.30 11.09
CA SER A 262 -4.01 -1.36 9.92
C SER A 262 -4.17 -0.12 9.05
N HIS A 263 -3.06 0.29 8.42
CA HIS A 263 -3.02 1.42 7.51
C HIS A 263 -3.00 1.01 6.04
N LEU A 264 -3.48 1.89 5.16
CA LEU A 264 -3.44 1.73 3.71
C LEU A 264 -2.00 1.84 3.18
N GLN A 265 -1.62 0.94 2.29
CA GLN A 265 -0.37 0.97 1.54
C GLN A 265 -0.56 1.40 0.09
N SER A 266 -1.67 0.98 -0.52
CA SER A 266 -2.03 1.44 -1.85
C SER A 266 -3.53 1.37 -2.10
N ALA A 267 -4.00 2.30 -2.94
CA ALA A 267 -5.33 2.31 -3.54
C ALA A 267 -5.14 2.55 -5.04
N GLU A 268 -5.17 1.49 -5.83
CA GLU A 268 -4.70 1.52 -7.22
C GLU A 268 -5.85 1.33 -8.21
N VAL A 269 -5.86 2.15 -9.26
CA VAL A 269 -6.76 2.00 -10.41
C VAL A 269 -6.39 0.73 -11.17
N ILE A 270 -7.35 -0.16 -11.37
CA ILE A 270 -7.14 -1.38 -12.16
C ILE A 270 -7.41 -1.17 -13.65
N GLY A 271 -8.36 -0.29 -13.96
CA GLY A 271 -8.86 -0.02 -15.31
C GLY A 271 -10.29 -0.52 -15.49
N THR A 272 -11.12 0.29 -16.14
CA THR A 272 -12.55 -0.04 -16.35
C THR A 272 -12.74 -0.95 -17.57
N PRO A 273 -13.65 -1.96 -17.50
CA PRO A 273 -14.03 -2.78 -18.65
C PRO A 273 -14.66 -1.99 -19.81
N TRP A 274 -15.35 -0.89 -19.48
CA TRP A 274 -16.11 -0.07 -20.42
C TRP A 274 -15.81 1.43 -20.20
N PRO A 275 -14.59 1.90 -20.49
CA PRO A 275 -14.26 3.31 -20.40
C PRO A 275 -15.17 4.17 -21.28
N VAL A 276 -15.43 5.38 -20.80
CA VAL A 276 -16.08 6.43 -21.58
C VAL A 276 -15.16 6.77 -22.75
N ALA A 277 -15.63 6.52 -23.97
CA ALA A 277 -14.91 6.87 -25.19
C ALA A 277 -15.30 8.27 -25.69
N SER A 278 -16.56 8.68 -25.49
CA SER A 278 -16.98 10.06 -25.70
C SER A 278 -18.22 10.39 -24.88
N SER A 279 -18.46 11.67 -24.63
CA SER A 279 -19.70 12.13 -24.03
C SER A 279 -20.14 13.47 -24.61
N SER A 280 -21.45 13.73 -24.57
CA SER A 280 -22.04 15.01 -24.93
C SER A 280 -23.23 15.31 -24.02
N SER A 281 -23.60 16.58 -23.92
CA SER A 281 -24.86 16.98 -23.28
C SER A 281 -25.68 17.86 -24.21
N THR A 282 -26.97 17.61 -24.29
CA THR A 282 -27.91 18.41 -25.10
C THR A 282 -29.23 18.53 -24.35
N ASN A 283 -29.69 19.77 -24.11
CA ASN A 283 -30.92 20.06 -23.37
C ASN A 283 -31.00 19.36 -21.98
N GLY A 284 -29.88 19.25 -21.27
CA GLY A 284 -29.80 18.59 -19.96
C GLY A 284 -29.77 17.06 -20.01
N ARG A 285 -29.74 16.45 -21.21
CA ARG A 285 -29.54 15.01 -21.38
C ARG A 285 -28.09 14.72 -21.68
N ARG A 286 -27.44 13.97 -20.80
CA ARG A 286 -26.11 13.40 -21.07
C ARG A 286 -26.23 12.17 -21.97
N SER A 287 -25.41 12.15 -23.01
CA SER A 287 -25.18 10.97 -23.85
C SER A 287 -23.73 10.54 -23.65
N ILE A 288 -23.53 9.31 -23.21
CA ILE A 288 -22.23 8.71 -22.94
C ILE A 288 -22.09 7.52 -23.89
N TYR A 289 -20.98 7.47 -24.60
CA TYR A 289 -20.61 6.33 -25.41
C TYR A 289 -19.43 5.62 -24.78
N ARG A 290 -19.56 4.32 -24.55
CA ARG A 290 -18.53 3.50 -23.90
C ARG A 290 -18.02 2.44 -24.86
N LYS A 291 -16.71 2.19 -24.79
CA LYS A 291 -16.03 1.20 -25.64
C LYS A 291 -15.37 0.15 -24.76
N GLN A 292 -15.44 -1.12 -25.17
CA GLN A 292 -14.84 -2.21 -24.42
C GLN A 292 -13.31 -2.06 -24.33
N ASN A 293 -12.76 -2.35 -23.16
CA ASN A 293 -11.32 -2.46 -22.90
C ASN A 293 -10.95 -3.89 -22.48
N PRO A 294 -10.51 -4.76 -23.40
CA PRO A 294 -10.16 -6.15 -23.10
C PRO A 294 -9.02 -6.32 -22.07
N ALA A 295 -8.08 -5.36 -22.01
CA ALA A 295 -6.98 -5.41 -21.06
C ALA A 295 -7.47 -5.27 -19.61
N ALA A 296 -8.47 -4.41 -19.39
CA ALA A 296 -9.09 -4.21 -18.08
C ALA A 296 -9.73 -5.50 -17.53
N PHE A 297 -10.39 -6.31 -18.36
CA PHE A 297 -10.94 -7.60 -17.92
C PHE A 297 -9.86 -8.52 -17.37
N THR A 298 -8.71 -8.61 -18.05
CA THR A 298 -7.60 -9.44 -17.58
C THR A 298 -6.97 -8.88 -16.31
N ALA A 299 -6.78 -7.55 -16.24
CA ALA A 299 -6.23 -6.89 -15.07
C ALA A 299 -7.11 -7.07 -13.82
N ILE A 300 -8.43 -6.95 -13.95
CA ILE A 300 -9.39 -7.18 -12.86
C ILE A 300 -9.34 -8.64 -12.39
N LYS A 301 -9.33 -9.61 -13.31
CA LYS A 301 -9.21 -11.04 -12.93
C LYS A 301 -7.91 -11.35 -12.19
N ASN A 302 -6.79 -10.78 -12.64
CA ASN A 302 -5.50 -10.92 -11.96
C ASN A 302 -5.52 -10.28 -10.57
N ALA A 303 -6.10 -9.09 -10.43
CA ALA A 303 -6.28 -8.43 -9.14
C ALA A 303 -7.11 -9.31 -8.18
N ILE A 304 -8.29 -9.77 -8.62
CA ILE A 304 -9.15 -10.68 -7.85
C ILE A 304 -8.39 -11.93 -7.39
N ARG A 305 -7.61 -12.54 -8.28
CA ARG A 305 -6.88 -13.77 -7.99
C ARG A 305 -5.72 -13.57 -7.02
N ASN A 306 -4.95 -12.52 -7.22
CA ASN A 306 -3.65 -12.33 -6.57
C ASN A 306 -3.73 -11.44 -5.32
N GLN A 307 -4.77 -10.61 -5.22
CA GLN A 307 -4.85 -9.51 -4.27
C GLN A 307 -6.19 -9.41 -3.53
N GLY A 308 -7.17 -10.28 -3.83
CA GLY A 308 -8.50 -10.23 -3.23
C GLY A 308 -9.46 -9.37 -4.04
N GLY A 309 -10.66 -9.12 -3.53
CA GLY A 309 -11.69 -8.43 -4.32
C GLY A 309 -11.34 -7.00 -4.71
N VAL A 310 -12.01 -6.54 -5.76
CA VAL A 310 -11.84 -5.24 -6.41
C VAL A 310 -13.10 -4.43 -6.16
N PHE A 311 -12.96 -3.25 -5.58
CA PHE A 311 -14.05 -2.28 -5.48
C PHE A 311 -14.48 -1.84 -6.87
N ALA A 312 -15.79 -1.78 -7.16
CA ALA A 312 -16.30 -1.31 -8.44
C ALA A 312 -17.65 -0.60 -8.28
N ALA A 313 -17.90 0.39 -9.13
CA ALA A 313 -19.20 1.01 -9.28
C ALA A 313 -20.00 0.30 -10.38
N ILE A 314 -21.29 0.11 -10.16
CA ILE A 314 -22.24 -0.49 -11.10
C ILE A 314 -23.57 0.27 -11.07
N HIS A 315 -24.38 0.09 -12.12
CA HIS A 315 -25.79 0.43 -12.04
C HIS A 315 -26.60 -0.75 -11.52
N ALA A 316 -27.16 -0.60 -10.33
CA ALA A 316 -28.16 -1.46 -9.77
C ALA A 316 -29.56 -0.89 -10.04
N PRO A 317 -30.33 -1.46 -10.99
CA PRO A 317 -31.69 -0.99 -11.26
C PRO A 317 -32.60 -1.27 -10.07
N SER A 318 -33.60 -0.40 -9.82
CA SER A 318 -34.56 -0.55 -8.70
C SER A 318 -35.42 -1.82 -8.78
N THR A 319 -35.45 -2.47 -9.95
CA THR A 319 -36.13 -3.75 -10.20
C THR A 319 -35.21 -4.97 -9.96
N TRP A 320 -33.93 -4.76 -9.62
CA TRP A 320 -33.02 -5.85 -9.28
C TRP A 320 -33.48 -6.47 -7.96
N THR A 321 -34.20 -7.59 -8.05
CA THR A 321 -34.74 -8.30 -6.89
C THR A 321 -33.89 -9.51 -6.60
N SER A 322 -33.66 -9.77 -5.31
CA SER A 322 -32.92 -10.90 -4.77
C SER A 322 -33.72 -12.20 -4.85
N GLY A 323 -33.81 -12.80 -6.03
CA GLY A 323 -34.37 -14.15 -6.21
C GLY A 323 -33.36 -15.26 -5.97
N SER A 324 -33.82 -16.47 -5.60
CA SER A 324 -32.96 -17.67 -5.54
C SER A 324 -32.94 -18.42 -6.88
N ILE A 325 -31.77 -18.93 -7.29
CA ILE A 325 -31.50 -19.71 -8.53
C ILE A 325 -32.04 -21.15 -8.45
N ALA A 326 -33.26 -21.36 -7.98
CA ALA A 326 -33.78 -22.72 -7.88
C ALA A 326 -34.44 -23.24 -9.17
N GLN A 327 -34.61 -22.43 -10.23
CA GLN A 327 -35.54 -22.76 -11.32
C GLN A 327 -35.04 -22.50 -12.75
N LEU A 328 -33.75 -22.61 -13.04
CA LEU A 328 -33.28 -22.69 -14.43
C LEU A 328 -32.75 -24.11 -14.69
N ASN A 329 -33.66 -25.03 -15.00
CA ASN A 329 -33.29 -26.32 -15.55
C ASN A 329 -32.69 -26.09 -16.95
N GLN A 330 -31.39 -26.35 -17.09
CA GLN A 330 -30.78 -26.54 -18.40
C GLN A 330 -31.27 -27.87 -18.95
N ASN A 331 -31.88 -27.83 -20.12
CA ASN A 331 -32.12 -29.04 -20.89
C ASN A 331 -30.76 -29.63 -21.33
N PRO A 332 -30.69 -30.96 -21.58
CA PRO A 332 -29.48 -31.63 -22.05
C PRO A 332 -28.91 -31.09 -23.37
N ASP A 333 -29.69 -30.34 -24.14
CA ASP A 333 -29.30 -29.69 -25.39
C ASP A 333 -28.74 -28.26 -25.21
N GLY A 334 -28.64 -27.79 -23.96
CA GLY A 334 -28.13 -26.45 -23.63
C GLY A 334 -29.20 -25.34 -23.66
N SER A 335 -30.46 -25.65 -23.98
CA SER A 335 -31.56 -24.69 -23.86
C SER A 335 -31.97 -24.49 -22.39
N VAL A 336 -32.25 -23.26 -21.98
CA VAL A 336 -32.66 -22.92 -20.62
C VAL A 336 -34.18 -22.77 -20.58
N LEU A 337 -34.86 -23.50 -19.69
CA LEU A 337 -36.28 -23.28 -19.41
C LEU A 337 -36.44 -21.99 -18.59
N VAL A 338 -36.79 -20.88 -19.24
CA VAL A 338 -37.12 -19.62 -18.56
C VAL A 338 -38.59 -19.66 -18.13
N LEU A 339 -38.87 -19.98 -16.86
CA LEU A 339 -40.23 -19.90 -16.31
C LEU A 339 -40.53 -18.44 -15.92
N PHE A 340 -41.37 -17.76 -16.70
CA PHE A 340 -41.94 -16.47 -16.32
C PHE A 340 -43.12 -16.71 -15.37
N GLY A 341 -42.86 -16.83 -14.05
CA GLY A 341 -43.90 -17.17 -13.07
C GLY A 341 -43.72 -16.49 -11.72
N GLN A 342 -44.82 -15.94 -11.20
CA GLN A 342 -44.91 -15.26 -9.90
C GLN A 342 -44.34 -16.06 -8.73
N ASN A 343 -43.68 -15.36 -7.81
CA ASN A 343 -43.55 -15.81 -6.43
C ASN A 343 -44.95 -15.79 -5.77
N PRO A 344 -45.47 -16.92 -5.25
CA PRO A 344 -46.80 -16.97 -4.64
C PRO A 344 -46.91 -16.17 -3.32
N ASN A 345 -45.81 -15.63 -2.79
CA ASN A 345 -45.80 -14.92 -1.49
C ASN A 345 -45.61 -13.39 -1.59
N SER A 346 -45.47 -12.79 -2.78
CA SER A 346 -45.38 -11.34 -2.92
C SER A 346 -46.72 -10.73 -3.35
N THR A 347 -47.56 -10.41 -2.37
CA THR A 347 -48.72 -9.55 -2.58
C THR A 347 -48.23 -8.11 -2.85
N GLY A 348 -47.91 -7.77 -4.10
CA GLY A 348 -47.77 -6.35 -4.45
C GLY A 348 -47.04 -5.93 -5.72
N ALA A 349 -46.15 -6.71 -6.33
CA ALA A 349 -45.39 -6.27 -7.50
C ALA A 349 -45.54 -7.24 -8.68
N ARG A 350 -46.40 -6.89 -9.64
CA ARG A 350 -46.61 -7.65 -10.87
C ARG A 350 -45.47 -7.38 -11.87
N GLY A 351 -44.65 -8.39 -12.16
CA GLY A 351 -44.05 -8.57 -13.49
C GLY A 351 -42.56 -8.25 -13.72
N TYR A 352 -41.66 -8.63 -12.81
CA TYR A 352 -40.21 -8.70 -13.09
C TYR A 352 -39.65 -10.07 -12.64
N MET A 353 -38.72 -10.65 -13.40
CA MET A 353 -38.05 -11.90 -13.06
C MET A 353 -37.14 -11.68 -11.84
N GLU A 354 -37.25 -12.52 -10.81
CA GLU A 354 -36.35 -12.51 -9.67
C GLU A 354 -35.03 -13.23 -10.08
N THR A 355 -34.03 -12.50 -10.57
CA THR A 355 -32.75 -13.09 -11.02
C THR A 355 -31.59 -12.64 -10.12
N THR A 356 -30.71 -13.58 -9.73
CA THR A 356 -29.40 -13.27 -9.11
C THR A 356 -28.41 -12.64 -10.10
N ALA A 357 -28.82 -12.50 -11.36
CA ALA A 357 -28.02 -12.03 -12.47
C ALA A 357 -28.57 -10.66 -12.94
N GLY A 358 -27.72 -9.64 -12.98
CA GLY A 358 -28.08 -8.28 -13.38
C GLY A 358 -27.26 -7.79 -14.57
N TRP A 359 -27.84 -6.89 -15.36
CA TRP A 359 -27.14 -6.07 -16.34
C TRP A 359 -28.01 -4.91 -16.82
N THR A 360 -27.39 -3.89 -17.42
CA THR A 360 -28.03 -2.69 -17.97
C THR A 360 -27.94 -2.70 -19.50
N PRO A 361 -28.98 -3.15 -20.22
CA PRO A 361 -28.94 -3.31 -21.69
C PRO A 361 -28.99 -2.01 -22.48
N ASN A 362 -29.18 -0.87 -21.83
CA ASN A 362 -29.37 0.46 -22.43
C ASN A 362 -28.54 1.53 -21.69
N ALA A 363 -27.32 1.18 -21.29
CA ALA A 363 -26.45 2.07 -20.53
C ALA A 363 -26.09 3.36 -21.30
N ASP A 364 -25.76 3.23 -22.58
CA ASP A 364 -25.38 4.35 -23.44
C ASP A 364 -26.62 5.02 -24.05
N SER A 365 -27.55 4.24 -24.58
CA SER A 365 -28.82 4.74 -25.16
C SER A 365 -29.76 5.35 -24.11
N GLY A 366 -29.63 4.95 -22.85
CA GLY A 366 -30.18 5.63 -21.70
C GLY A 366 -31.70 5.55 -21.53
N THR A 367 -32.21 6.53 -20.79
CA THR A 367 -33.62 6.79 -20.55
C THR A 367 -34.03 8.15 -21.14
N SER A 368 -35.25 8.60 -20.89
CA SER A 368 -35.68 9.98 -21.21
C SER A 368 -34.78 11.07 -20.60
N SER A 369 -33.99 10.73 -19.57
CA SER A 369 -33.09 11.62 -18.86
C SER A 369 -31.63 11.54 -19.34
N GLY A 370 -31.32 10.70 -20.34
CA GLY A 370 -29.96 10.45 -20.84
C GLY A 370 -29.40 9.09 -20.46
N SER A 371 -28.13 8.84 -20.78
CA SER A 371 -27.39 7.62 -20.50
C SER A 371 -27.44 7.25 -19.02
N ILE A 372 -27.50 5.94 -18.74
CA ILE A 372 -27.50 5.42 -17.38
C ILE A 372 -26.06 5.40 -16.87
N ILE A 373 -25.90 5.75 -15.60
CA ILE A 373 -24.63 5.68 -14.89
C ILE A 373 -24.77 4.83 -13.62
N ALA A 374 -23.62 4.50 -13.02
CA ALA A 374 -23.57 3.76 -11.78
C ALA A 374 -24.29 4.50 -10.64
N ASN A 375 -24.89 3.73 -9.73
CA ASN A 375 -25.61 4.21 -8.55
C ASN A 375 -25.39 3.31 -7.32
N HIS A 376 -24.50 2.32 -7.41
CA HIS A 376 -24.22 1.35 -6.37
C HIS A 376 -22.78 0.87 -6.47
N GLU A 377 -22.10 0.77 -5.33
CA GLU A 377 -20.75 0.25 -5.22
C GLU A 377 -20.76 -1.17 -4.66
N VAL A 378 -19.89 -2.02 -5.20
CA VAL A 378 -19.79 -3.45 -4.87
C VAL A 378 -18.33 -3.92 -4.86
N GLU A 379 -18.09 -5.09 -4.27
CA GLU A 379 -16.85 -5.83 -4.49
C GLU A 379 -17.03 -6.82 -5.64
N LEU A 380 -16.23 -6.69 -6.70
CA LEU A 380 -16.00 -7.79 -7.65
C LEU A 380 -15.07 -8.80 -6.99
N VAL A 381 -15.61 -9.98 -6.68
CA VAL A 381 -14.93 -11.00 -5.85
C VAL A 381 -14.62 -12.26 -6.65
N GLY A 382 -15.08 -12.35 -7.90
CA GLY A 382 -14.88 -13.51 -8.73
C GLY A 382 -15.35 -13.31 -10.16
N TRP A 383 -15.26 -14.39 -10.93
CA TRP A 383 -15.77 -14.45 -12.29
C TRP A 383 -16.14 -15.87 -12.71
N ASP A 384 -16.96 -15.97 -13.74
CA ASP A 384 -17.27 -17.21 -14.47
C ASP A 384 -17.46 -16.90 -15.96
N ASP A 385 -16.48 -17.26 -16.79
CA ASP A 385 -16.46 -17.08 -18.25
C ASP A 385 -17.53 -17.91 -18.96
N SER A 386 -18.05 -18.94 -18.29
CA SER A 386 -19.06 -19.84 -18.85
C SER A 386 -20.48 -19.49 -18.42
N TYR A 387 -20.66 -18.46 -17.58
CA TYR A 387 -21.96 -18.08 -17.08
C TYR A 387 -22.90 -17.73 -18.23
N ASN A 388 -24.02 -18.44 -18.31
CA ASN A 388 -24.88 -18.41 -19.49
C ASN A 388 -25.57 -17.05 -19.62
N ARG A 389 -25.37 -16.37 -20.76
CA ARG A 389 -25.97 -15.07 -21.10
C ARG A 389 -27.50 -15.03 -20.97
N PHE A 390 -28.19 -16.15 -21.19
CA PHE A 390 -29.64 -16.24 -21.07
C PHE A 390 -30.15 -16.09 -19.64
N ASN A 391 -29.28 -16.26 -18.63
CA ASN A 391 -29.62 -16.00 -17.23
C ASN A 391 -29.90 -14.50 -16.98
N PHE A 392 -29.45 -13.61 -17.86
CA PHE A 392 -29.67 -12.17 -17.82
C PHE A 392 -30.83 -11.70 -18.70
N ALA A 393 -31.67 -12.60 -19.22
CA ALA A 393 -32.77 -12.21 -20.09
C ALA A 393 -33.65 -11.15 -19.42
N VAL A 394 -34.02 -10.11 -20.16
CA VAL A 394 -34.97 -9.07 -19.71
C VAL A 394 -36.04 -8.81 -20.75
N ASP A 395 -37.20 -8.33 -20.31
CA ASP A 395 -38.32 -7.97 -21.19
C ASP A 395 -38.03 -6.67 -21.94
N GLY A 396 -37.57 -6.81 -23.18
CA GLY A 396 -37.25 -5.70 -24.07
C GLY A 396 -38.47 -4.89 -24.50
N SER A 397 -39.70 -5.38 -24.30
CA SER A 397 -40.91 -4.59 -24.62
C SER A 397 -41.08 -3.37 -23.72
N LYS A 398 -40.43 -3.34 -22.55
CA LYS A 398 -40.43 -2.22 -21.61
C LYS A 398 -39.35 -1.17 -21.91
N LEU A 399 -38.50 -1.41 -22.91
CA LEU A 399 -37.38 -0.54 -23.27
C LEU A 399 -37.58 0.05 -24.66
N SER A 400 -37.67 1.38 -24.75
CA SER A 400 -37.75 2.10 -26.02
C SER A 400 -36.46 2.01 -26.83
N TYR A 401 -35.32 1.90 -26.15
CA TYR A 401 -33.97 1.83 -26.74
C TYR A 401 -33.11 0.82 -25.98
N TYR A 402 -32.11 0.28 -26.67
CA TYR A 402 -31.10 -0.61 -26.10
C TYR A 402 -29.78 -0.46 -26.86
N ASP A 403 -28.69 -0.88 -26.24
CA ASP A 403 -27.34 -0.80 -26.77
C ASP A 403 -27.08 -2.03 -27.65
N GLY A 404 -27.30 -1.88 -28.96
CA GLY A 404 -27.18 -2.97 -29.92
C GLY A 404 -25.77 -3.55 -30.08
N ASP A 405 -24.75 -2.92 -29.50
CA ASP A 405 -23.38 -3.44 -29.45
C ASP A 405 -23.15 -4.45 -28.32
N VAL A 406 -23.97 -4.44 -27.26
CA VAL A 406 -23.87 -5.35 -26.09
C VAL A 406 -25.09 -6.24 -25.88
N ALA A 407 -26.21 -5.97 -26.55
CA ALA A 407 -27.44 -6.72 -26.41
C ALA A 407 -27.94 -7.32 -27.73
N ASP A 408 -28.37 -8.58 -27.70
CA ASP A 408 -29.12 -9.20 -28.78
C ASP A 408 -30.63 -9.19 -28.46
N ARG A 409 -31.43 -8.93 -29.49
CA ARG A 409 -32.89 -8.92 -29.41
C ARG A 409 -33.48 -10.17 -30.07
N TYR A 410 -34.35 -10.86 -29.34
CA TYR A 410 -35.07 -12.04 -29.81
C TYR A 410 -36.54 -11.69 -30.02
N THR A 411 -36.97 -11.73 -31.29
CA THR A 411 -38.36 -11.53 -31.70
C THR A 411 -38.97 -12.85 -32.15
N GLY A 412 -39.39 -13.68 -31.19
CA GLY A 412 -39.98 -14.99 -31.43
C GLY A 412 -39.88 -15.90 -30.19
N ALA A 413 -40.58 -17.03 -30.18
CA ALA A 413 -40.45 -18.01 -29.10
C ALA A 413 -39.01 -18.56 -29.08
N ILE A 414 -38.25 -18.27 -28.02
CA ILE A 414 -36.93 -18.85 -27.77
C ILE A 414 -37.13 -20.32 -27.41
N GLY A 415 -37.25 -21.22 -28.39
CA GLY A 415 -37.31 -22.67 -28.14
C GLY A 415 -38.33 -23.15 -27.09
N MET A 416 -39.31 -22.32 -26.73
CA MET A 416 -40.36 -22.68 -25.79
C MET A 416 -41.39 -23.47 -26.58
N THR A 417 -41.35 -24.80 -26.51
CA THR A 417 -42.42 -25.62 -27.08
C THR A 417 -43.74 -25.24 -26.42
N ALA A 418 -44.59 -24.53 -27.17
CA ALA A 418 -45.96 -24.22 -26.79
C ALA A 418 -46.69 -25.54 -26.55
N GLY A 419 -46.97 -25.86 -25.28
CA GLY A 419 -47.71 -27.07 -24.92
C GLY A 419 -47.48 -27.60 -23.51
N GLN A 420 -46.41 -27.18 -22.80
CA GLN A 420 -46.05 -27.84 -21.54
C GLN A 420 -46.39 -27.05 -20.26
N TYR A 421 -46.74 -25.75 -20.34
CA TYR A 421 -46.88 -24.90 -19.13
C TYR A 421 -48.04 -23.88 -19.11
N GLY A 422 -49.06 -23.98 -19.96
CA GLY A 422 -50.36 -23.33 -19.72
C GLY A 422 -50.45 -21.79 -19.75
N TRP A 423 -49.42 -21.06 -20.16
CA TRP A 423 -49.45 -19.60 -20.34
C TRP A 423 -49.04 -19.20 -21.75
N ALA A 424 -49.66 -18.15 -22.30
CA ALA A 424 -49.21 -17.51 -23.54
C ALA A 424 -47.79 -16.96 -23.32
N ALA A 425 -46.86 -17.27 -24.23
CA ALA A 425 -45.48 -16.80 -24.16
C ALA A 425 -45.45 -15.28 -23.93
N PRO A 426 -44.68 -14.77 -22.96
CA PRO A 426 -44.53 -13.33 -22.80
C PRO A 426 -43.87 -12.75 -24.05
N SER A 427 -44.32 -11.55 -24.41
CA SER A 427 -43.80 -10.60 -25.40
C SER A 427 -42.74 -11.10 -26.39
N ASN A 428 -43.00 -10.87 -27.67
CA ASN A 428 -42.11 -11.13 -28.81
C ASN A 428 -40.80 -10.26 -28.80
N ASN A 429 -40.25 -9.89 -27.64
CA ASN A 429 -39.14 -8.95 -27.53
C ASN A 429 -38.34 -9.17 -26.23
N ILE A 430 -37.41 -10.14 -26.24
CA ILE A 430 -36.48 -10.43 -25.14
C ILE A 430 -35.10 -9.88 -25.49
N LEU A 431 -34.42 -9.25 -24.52
CA LEU A 431 -33.02 -8.84 -24.63
C LEU A 431 -32.12 -9.72 -23.76
N VAL A 432 -30.95 -10.07 -24.28
CA VAL A 432 -29.89 -10.80 -23.55
C VAL A 432 -28.51 -10.19 -23.87
N PRO A 433 -27.53 -10.24 -22.96
CA PRO A 433 -26.13 -9.88 -23.24
C PRO A 433 -25.64 -10.60 -24.47
N LYS A 434 -24.70 -10.08 -25.26
CA LYS A 434 -24.14 -10.76 -26.44
C LYS A 434 -23.24 -11.94 -26.09
N HIS A 435 -22.60 -11.91 -24.94
CA HIS A 435 -21.60 -12.88 -24.57
C HIS A 435 -22.00 -13.61 -23.29
N ASN A 436 -21.63 -14.90 -23.23
CA ASN A 436 -21.53 -15.57 -21.94
C ASN A 436 -20.41 -14.92 -21.13
N GLY A 437 -20.48 -15.10 -19.82
CA GLY A 437 -19.47 -14.60 -18.91
C GLY A 437 -20.00 -13.52 -17.99
N ALA A 438 -19.58 -13.59 -16.73
CA ALA A 438 -20.03 -12.67 -15.70
C ALA A 438 -18.95 -12.44 -14.65
N TRP A 439 -18.97 -11.24 -14.07
CA TRP A 439 -18.35 -10.99 -12.77
C TRP A 439 -19.27 -11.51 -11.67
N ILE A 440 -18.65 -11.96 -10.58
CA ILE A 440 -19.36 -12.32 -9.35
C ILE A 440 -19.15 -11.16 -8.38
N ILE A 441 -20.25 -10.63 -7.85
CA ILE A 441 -20.24 -9.51 -6.92
C ILE A 441 -20.60 -9.99 -5.51
N LYS A 442 -19.89 -9.48 -4.50
CA LYS A 442 -20.32 -9.52 -3.11
C LYS A 442 -21.07 -8.22 -2.82
N ASN A 443 -22.37 -8.33 -2.60
CA ASN A 443 -23.23 -7.17 -2.37
C ASN A 443 -23.28 -6.83 -0.86
N SER A 444 -24.02 -5.79 -0.49
CA SER A 444 -24.16 -5.23 0.86
C SER A 444 -25.62 -5.20 1.33
N TRP A 445 -26.48 -6.04 0.76
CA TRP A 445 -27.92 -6.13 1.10
C TRP A 445 -28.27 -7.31 2.01
N GLY A 446 -27.26 -7.90 2.66
CA GLY A 446 -27.41 -9.07 3.51
C GLY A 446 -27.43 -10.40 2.75
N LYS A 447 -27.22 -11.49 3.49
CA LYS A 447 -27.14 -12.85 2.94
C LYS A 447 -28.43 -13.33 2.28
N ASP A 448 -29.58 -12.76 2.61
CA ASP A 448 -30.85 -13.17 2.01
C ASP A 448 -31.02 -12.57 0.60
N ALA A 449 -30.11 -11.68 0.19
CA ALA A 449 -30.09 -11.12 -1.15
C ALA A 449 -29.39 -12.07 -2.15
N GLY A 450 -30.04 -12.46 -3.24
CA GLY A 450 -29.40 -13.25 -4.30
C GLY A 450 -28.98 -14.66 -3.86
N GLU A 451 -27.77 -15.09 -4.23
CA GLU A 451 -27.19 -16.36 -3.77
C GLU A 451 -26.32 -16.13 -2.53
N GLN A 452 -26.96 -16.11 -1.35
CA GLN A 452 -26.27 -15.84 -0.09
C GLN A 452 -25.56 -14.48 -0.06
N GLY A 453 -26.17 -13.43 -0.58
CA GLY A 453 -25.58 -12.09 -0.72
C GLY A 453 -24.67 -11.91 -1.94
N TYR A 454 -24.46 -12.95 -2.74
CA TYR A 454 -23.71 -12.89 -4.00
C TYR A 454 -24.64 -12.81 -5.21
N GLN A 455 -24.18 -12.11 -6.24
CA GLN A 455 -24.90 -11.94 -7.50
C GLN A 455 -23.93 -11.97 -8.69
N TYR A 456 -24.46 -12.17 -9.89
CA TYR A 456 -23.70 -12.11 -11.13
C TYR A 456 -24.02 -10.81 -11.87
N ILE A 457 -23.01 -10.20 -12.47
CA ILE A 457 -23.18 -9.08 -13.40
C ILE A 457 -22.50 -9.42 -14.72
N SER A 458 -23.21 -9.22 -15.83
CA SER A 458 -22.70 -9.56 -17.16
C SER A 458 -21.41 -8.80 -17.48
N TYR A 459 -20.50 -9.43 -18.21
CA TYR A 459 -19.35 -8.73 -18.83
C TYR A 459 -19.78 -7.62 -19.81
N ASP A 460 -20.97 -7.75 -20.37
CA ASP A 460 -21.57 -6.77 -21.28
C ASP A 460 -22.28 -5.62 -20.55
N ASP A 461 -22.24 -5.56 -19.22
CA ASP A 461 -22.73 -4.41 -18.48
C ASP A 461 -21.73 -3.25 -18.58
N LYS A 462 -22.13 -2.20 -19.32
CA LYS A 462 -21.32 -1.01 -19.58
C LYS A 462 -21.21 -0.04 -18.41
N THR A 463 -21.92 -0.28 -17.31
CA THR A 463 -21.91 0.61 -16.14
C THR A 463 -20.83 0.22 -15.12
N VAL A 464 -20.19 -0.96 -15.28
CA VAL A 464 -19.04 -1.38 -14.48
C VAL A 464 -17.87 -0.41 -14.70
N TRP A 465 -17.52 0.35 -13.68
CA TRP A 465 -16.54 1.43 -13.72
C TRP A 465 -15.86 1.59 -12.34
N ASN A 466 -14.88 2.50 -12.20
CA ASN A 466 -14.19 2.83 -10.94
C ASN A 466 -13.67 1.58 -10.23
N THR A 467 -12.89 0.78 -10.94
CA THR A 467 -12.33 -0.46 -10.39
C THR A 467 -11.04 -0.18 -9.63
N TYR A 468 -11.06 -0.36 -8.31
CA TYR A 468 -9.92 -0.09 -7.43
C TYR A 468 -9.53 -1.31 -6.62
N GLN A 469 -8.23 -1.49 -6.45
CA GLN A 469 -7.66 -2.47 -5.54
C GLN A 469 -7.08 -1.74 -4.33
N TYR A 470 -7.46 -2.18 -3.14
CA TYR A 470 -6.91 -1.69 -1.89
C TYR A 470 -5.96 -2.71 -1.27
N GLN A 471 -4.83 -2.23 -0.77
CA GLN A 471 -3.87 -3.02 -0.01
C GLN A 471 -3.57 -2.36 1.33
N LEU A 472 -3.67 -3.16 2.39
CA LEU A 472 -3.25 -2.78 3.72
C LEU A 472 -1.78 -3.15 3.96
N GLU A 473 -1.18 -2.57 5.01
CA GLU A 473 0.17 -2.91 5.45
C GLU A 473 0.36 -4.42 5.63
N SER A 474 1.57 -4.85 5.24
CA SER A 474 1.94 -6.26 5.22
C SER A 474 1.84 -6.86 6.61
N LEU A 475 1.30 -8.08 6.72
CA LEU A 475 1.25 -8.85 7.98
C LEU A 475 2.64 -9.07 8.61
N ALA A 476 3.71 -8.98 7.81
CA ALA A 476 5.07 -9.04 8.33
C ALA A 476 5.42 -7.85 9.24
N ASN A 477 4.80 -6.69 9.00
CA ASN A 477 4.99 -5.45 9.76
C ASN A 477 3.78 -5.15 10.68
N ASN A 478 2.61 -5.68 10.34
CA ASN A 478 1.38 -5.69 11.14
C ASN A 478 1.22 -7.07 11.82
N THR A 479 2.11 -7.38 12.76
CA THR A 479 2.11 -8.70 13.45
C THR A 479 1.07 -8.82 14.56
N THR A 480 0.51 -7.68 14.98
CA THR A 480 -0.58 -7.52 15.94
C THR A 480 -1.41 -6.33 15.48
N ASP A 481 -2.69 -6.27 15.90
CA ASP A 481 -3.59 -5.15 15.61
C ASP A 481 -3.11 -3.77 16.09
N THR A 482 -2.03 -3.71 16.88
CA THR A 482 -1.41 -2.45 17.35
C THR A 482 0.01 -2.24 16.81
N SER A 483 0.49 -3.12 15.92
CA SER A 483 1.82 -3.04 15.32
C SER A 483 1.67 -2.46 13.93
N HIS A 484 2.38 -1.37 13.65
CA HIS A 484 2.33 -0.73 12.33
C HIS A 484 3.74 -0.63 11.74
N GLU A 485 3.82 -0.63 10.41
CA GLU A 485 5.08 -0.43 9.68
C GLU A 485 5.70 0.94 9.96
N HIS A 486 4.82 1.93 10.13
CA HIS A 486 5.14 3.33 10.45
C HIS A 486 4.23 3.82 11.56
N THR A 487 4.77 4.63 12.47
CA THR A 487 4.01 5.17 13.61
C THR A 487 4.03 6.70 13.68
N ILE A 488 4.63 7.37 12.68
CA ILE A 488 4.61 8.82 12.52
C ILE A 488 4.18 9.14 11.09
N LEU A 489 3.13 9.96 10.95
CA LEU A 489 2.63 10.49 9.69
C LEU A 489 2.72 12.01 9.72
N HIS A 490 3.34 12.57 8.69
CA HIS A 490 3.29 13.98 8.38
C HIS A 490 2.39 14.19 7.17
N GLN A 491 1.33 14.98 7.34
CA GLN A 491 0.38 15.34 6.29
C GLN A 491 -0.22 16.72 6.58
N TYR A 492 -0.80 17.34 5.56
CA TYR A 492 -1.63 18.53 5.68
C TYR A 492 -3.02 18.35 5.05
N ASP A 493 -3.20 17.29 4.26
CA ASP A 493 -4.44 16.96 3.58
C ASP A 493 -5.37 16.04 4.40
N GLY A 494 -6.66 16.05 4.06
CA GLY A 494 -7.74 15.33 4.73
C GLY A 494 -9.10 15.25 4.02
N VAL A 495 -9.26 15.78 2.79
CA VAL A 495 -10.51 15.67 2.00
C VAL A 495 -10.30 15.10 0.59
N PRO A 496 -11.36 14.58 -0.09
CA PRO A 496 -11.31 14.12 -1.47
C PRO A 496 -10.52 15.01 -2.44
N SER A 497 -9.74 14.38 -3.33
CA SER A 497 -8.83 15.07 -4.26
C SER A 497 -9.57 15.84 -5.34
N GLU A 498 -9.13 17.09 -5.57
CA GLU A 498 -9.33 17.84 -6.81
C GLU A 498 -8.00 17.98 -7.55
N TYR A 499 -8.00 18.56 -8.75
CA TYR A 499 -6.82 18.61 -9.61
C TYR A 499 -6.51 19.99 -10.18
N ILE A 500 -5.22 20.36 -10.16
CA ILE A 500 -4.68 21.47 -10.97
C ILE A 500 -4.21 20.90 -12.30
N VAL A 501 -4.65 21.44 -13.44
CA VAL A 501 -4.26 20.97 -14.78
C VAL A 501 -3.15 21.85 -15.37
N THR A 502 -2.15 21.24 -16.01
CA THR A 502 -1.11 21.96 -16.77
C THR A 502 -0.54 21.14 -17.92
N TRP A 503 -0.20 21.83 -19.01
CA TRP A 503 0.46 21.25 -20.17
C TRP A 503 1.98 21.14 -20.01
N LYS A 504 2.55 21.68 -18.93
CA LYS A 504 3.99 21.60 -18.67
C LYS A 504 4.35 20.26 -18.04
N SER A 505 5.56 19.79 -18.34
CA SER A 505 6.13 18.55 -17.84
C SER A 505 7.64 18.74 -17.58
N PRO A 506 8.19 18.30 -16.43
CA PRO A 506 7.49 17.71 -15.30
C PRO A 506 6.60 18.73 -14.57
N VAL A 507 5.60 18.24 -13.85
CA VAL A 507 4.91 18.99 -12.79
C VAL A 507 5.56 18.67 -11.46
N ARG A 508 5.63 19.65 -10.56
CA ARG A 508 6.28 19.47 -9.27
C ARG A 508 5.37 19.92 -8.14
N GLU A 509 5.38 19.15 -7.06
CA GLU A 509 4.61 19.38 -5.85
C GLU A 509 5.52 19.16 -4.65
N ALA A 510 5.25 19.86 -3.55
CA ALA A 510 6.04 19.74 -2.34
C ALA A 510 5.27 20.09 -1.08
N ASN A 511 5.58 19.39 0.01
CA ASN A 511 5.18 19.75 1.37
C ASN A 511 6.42 20.03 2.23
N ILE A 512 6.35 21.05 3.08
CA ILE A 512 7.37 21.37 4.09
C ILE A 512 6.83 21.01 5.48
N PHE A 513 7.51 20.11 6.16
CA PHE A 513 7.17 19.64 7.50
C PHE A 513 8.23 20.06 8.53
N THR A 514 7.86 19.95 9.81
CA THR A 514 8.81 20.05 10.93
C THR A 514 8.96 18.69 11.59
N SER A 515 10.19 18.20 11.65
CA SER A 515 10.51 16.89 12.22
C SER A 515 10.19 16.83 13.72
N GLN A 516 9.62 15.71 14.15
CA GLN A 516 9.43 15.32 15.54
C GLN A 516 10.66 14.62 16.13
N GLY A 517 11.71 14.39 15.34
CA GLY A 517 12.91 13.61 15.72
C GLY A 517 12.88 12.16 15.22
N GLU A 518 12.11 11.89 14.18
CA GLU A 518 11.90 10.59 13.55
C GLU A 518 13.03 10.18 12.61
N ASN A 519 13.03 8.89 12.28
CA ASN A 519 13.59 8.41 11.03
C ASN A 519 12.47 8.43 9.98
N VAL A 520 12.66 9.19 8.90
CA VAL A 520 11.80 9.14 7.73
C VAL A 520 12.04 7.81 7.01
N ASN A 521 10.96 7.08 6.74
CA ASN A 521 11.00 5.72 6.22
C ASN A 521 10.33 5.55 4.86
N ALA A 522 9.25 6.29 4.60
CA ALA A 522 8.51 6.21 3.36
C ALA A 522 7.80 7.53 3.03
N VAL A 523 7.26 7.64 1.83
CA VAL A 523 6.47 8.76 1.36
C VAL A 523 5.21 8.22 0.69
N GLY A 524 4.05 8.78 1.04
CA GLY A 524 2.80 8.55 0.34
C GLY A 524 2.69 9.53 -0.83
N VAL A 525 2.53 8.98 -2.03
CA VAL A 525 2.43 9.75 -3.29
C VAL A 525 1.17 9.35 -4.05
N TRP A 526 0.58 10.32 -4.74
CA TRP A 526 -0.54 10.08 -5.65
C TRP A 526 -0.06 10.14 -7.10
N THR A 527 -0.36 9.10 -7.86
CA THR A 527 -0.08 9.06 -9.29
C THR A 527 -1.36 9.10 -10.10
N GLN A 528 -1.24 9.68 -11.29
CA GLN A 528 -2.36 10.20 -12.05
C GLN A 528 -2.78 9.23 -13.13
N THR A 529 -1.78 8.64 -13.77
CA THR A 529 -1.95 7.64 -14.81
C THR A 529 -1.00 6.49 -14.59
N ALA A 530 -1.36 5.36 -15.19
CA ALA A 530 -0.45 4.24 -15.32
C ALA A 530 0.89 4.70 -15.92
N ASN A 531 1.98 4.09 -15.46
CA ASN A 531 3.35 4.36 -15.91
C ASN A 531 3.83 5.80 -15.64
N THR A 532 3.33 6.45 -14.58
CA THR A 532 3.84 7.75 -14.14
C THR A 532 5.26 7.59 -13.58
N THR A 533 6.22 8.37 -14.10
CA THR A 533 7.57 8.44 -13.52
C THR A 533 7.60 9.46 -12.39
N VAL A 534 7.98 9.00 -11.21
CA VAL A 534 8.01 9.76 -9.96
C VAL A 534 9.47 10.02 -9.59
N ASN A 535 9.86 11.29 -9.55
CA ASN A 535 11.16 11.72 -9.01
C ASN A 535 10.94 12.32 -7.63
N LEU A 536 11.37 11.61 -6.60
CA LEU A 536 11.15 11.95 -5.21
C LEU A 536 12.45 12.47 -4.59
N GLN A 537 12.38 13.59 -3.89
CA GLN A 537 13.50 14.22 -3.21
C GLN A 537 13.11 14.64 -1.79
N LEU A 538 14.00 14.43 -0.83
CA LEU A 538 13.87 14.94 0.53
C LEU A 538 14.98 15.96 0.81
N TYR A 539 14.62 17.13 1.35
CA TYR A 539 15.58 18.15 1.77
C TYR A 539 15.45 18.43 3.25
N ALA A 540 16.56 18.62 3.97
CA ALA A 540 16.60 19.03 5.37
C ALA A 540 17.15 20.46 5.52
N GLY A 541 16.65 21.19 6.52
CA GLY A 541 17.04 22.57 6.81
C GLY A 541 16.49 23.59 5.81
N VAL A 542 15.32 23.32 5.24
CA VAL A 542 14.66 24.23 4.26
C VAL A 542 14.15 25.51 4.93
N SER A 543 14.13 26.61 4.17
CA SER A 543 13.38 27.83 4.50
C SER A 543 11.88 27.59 4.36
N ALA A 544 11.07 28.43 5.01
CA ALA A 544 9.62 28.26 5.04
C ALA A 544 8.93 28.54 3.70
N ASP A 545 9.60 29.20 2.76
CA ASP A 545 9.07 29.70 1.49
C ASP A 545 9.67 29.02 0.25
N ASN A 546 10.61 28.10 0.44
CA ASN A 546 11.28 27.42 -0.66
C ASN A 546 11.60 25.96 -0.29
N PRO A 547 10.83 24.99 -0.84
CA PRO A 547 10.98 23.58 -0.51
C PRO A 547 12.29 22.97 -1.04
N THR A 548 13.09 23.69 -1.82
CA THR A 548 14.37 23.22 -2.38
C THR A 548 15.60 23.96 -1.84
N SER A 549 15.44 24.84 -0.86
CA SER A 549 16.52 25.67 -0.30
C SER A 549 17.51 24.94 0.62
N GLY A 550 17.14 23.75 1.10
CA GLY A 550 17.89 22.97 2.09
C GLY A 550 18.94 22.04 1.50
N THR A 551 19.47 21.15 2.34
CA THR A 551 20.39 20.08 1.90
C THR A 551 19.59 18.88 1.41
N LEU A 552 19.84 18.41 0.19
CA LEU A 552 19.27 17.16 -0.32
C LEU A 552 19.80 15.98 0.52
N ILE A 553 18.90 15.24 1.17
CA ILE A 553 19.22 14.14 2.09
C ILE A 553 18.80 12.76 1.59
N ALA A 554 17.87 12.70 0.62
CA ALA A 554 17.55 11.47 -0.10
C ALA A 554 16.92 11.83 -1.46
N ASN A 555 17.12 10.96 -2.46
CA ASN A 555 16.42 11.05 -3.73
C ASN A 555 16.22 9.68 -4.39
N SER A 556 15.20 9.56 -5.23
CA SER A 556 15.02 8.44 -6.15
C SER A 556 14.16 8.81 -7.35
N SER A 557 14.28 8.01 -8.40
CA SER A 557 13.45 8.05 -9.59
C SER A 557 12.97 6.64 -9.90
N PHE A 558 11.67 6.48 -10.10
CA PHE A 558 11.04 5.19 -10.41
C PHE A 558 9.72 5.40 -11.14
N THR A 559 9.23 4.37 -11.82
CA THR A 559 7.94 4.39 -12.52
C THR A 559 6.92 3.57 -11.74
N ILE A 560 5.75 4.15 -11.51
CA ILE A 560 4.61 3.44 -10.92
C ILE A 560 3.67 3.04 -12.06
N GLY A 561 3.37 1.74 -12.15
CA GLY A 561 2.62 1.15 -13.26
C GLY A 561 1.11 1.42 -13.24
N ARG A 562 0.52 1.77 -12.09
CA ARG A 562 -0.92 2.03 -11.92
C ARG A 562 -1.13 3.42 -11.30
N ALA A 563 -2.22 4.08 -11.67
CA ALA A 563 -2.63 5.32 -11.03
C ALA A 563 -3.18 5.05 -9.62
N GLY A 564 -3.19 6.07 -8.75
CA GLY A 564 -3.76 6.00 -7.41
C GLY A 564 -2.79 6.41 -6.30
N TYR A 565 -3.08 5.97 -5.07
CA TYR A 565 -2.24 6.23 -3.91
C TYR A 565 -1.23 5.11 -3.69
N HIS A 566 0.02 5.46 -3.37
CA HIS A 566 1.09 4.51 -3.11
C HIS A 566 2.02 4.98 -1.98
N VAL A 567 2.33 4.08 -1.05
CA VAL A 567 3.41 4.26 -0.08
C VAL A 567 4.73 3.74 -0.67
N VAL A 568 5.71 4.63 -0.82
CA VAL A 568 7.04 4.31 -1.37
C VAL A 568 8.11 4.39 -0.28
N ALA A 569 8.79 3.28 -0.02
CA ALA A 569 9.81 3.19 1.01
C ALA A 569 11.19 3.73 0.57
N LEU A 570 11.92 4.30 1.53
CA LEU A 570 13.34 4.58 1.42
C LEU A 570 14.13 3.27 1.60
N LYS A 571 15.24 3.08 0.87
CA LYS A 571 16.19 1.96 1.10
C LYS A 571 16.80 2.02 2.48
N SER A 572 17.05 3.24 2.95
CA SER A 572 17.63 3.51 4.26
C SER A 572 16.84 4.63 4.93
N PRO A 573 16.41 4.44 6.18
CA PRO A 573 15.71 5.50 6.91
C PRO A 573 16.60 6.74 7.09
N VAL A 574 16.01 7.92 6.97
CA VAL A 574 16.72 9.21 7.13
C VAL A 574 16.41 9.81 8.49
N ALA A 575 17.42 9.88 9.36
CA ALA A 575 17.27 10.44 10.70
C ALA A 575 17.20 11.98 10.64
N LEU A 576 16.13 12.54 11.21
CA LEU A 576 15.97 13.98 11.37
C LEU A 576 15.98 14.36 12.85
N SER A 577 16.53 15.53 13.17
CA SER A 577 16.50 16.06 14.52
C SER A 577 15.17 16.77 14.76
N LYS A 578 14.62 16.65 15.97
CA LYS A 578 13.40 17.36 16.34
C LYS A 578 13.54 18.87 16.10
N GLY A 579 12.56 19.45 15.42
CA GLY A 579 12.54 20.87 15.03
C GLY A 579 13.24 21.19 13.71
N THR A 580 13.91 20.22 13.06
CA THR A 580 14.43 20.41 11.71
C THR A 580 13.27 20.53 10.73
N ARG A 581 13.20 21.66 9.99
CA ARG A 581 12.33 21.76 8.83
C ARG A 581 12.87 20.90 7.71
N PHE A 582 12.01 20.13 7.07
CA PHE A 582 12.37 19.31 5.93
C PHE A 582 11.24 19.34 4.91
N SER A 583 11.56 19.12 3.65
CA SER A 583 10.56 19.04 2.58
C SER A 583 10.59 17.68 1.91
N VAL A 584 9.43 17.30 1.40
CA VAL A 584 9.29 16.29 0.35
C VAL A 584 8.95 17.02 -0.94
N VAL A 585 9.68 16.71 -2.00
CA VAL A 585 9.48 17.27 -3.33
C VAL A 585 9.29 16.11 -4.29
N VAL A 586 8.18 16.13 -5.03
CA VAL A 586 7.88 15.12 -6.05
C VAL A 586 7.79 15.81 -7.39
N SER A 587 8.50 15.28 -8.39
CA SER A 587 8.33 15.67 -9.79
C SER A 587 7.70 14.52 -10.55
N LEU A 588 6.49 14.75 -11.07
CA LEU A 588 5.71 13.77 -11.81
C LEU A 588 5.92 14.02 -13.30
N CYS A 589 6.37 12.99 -14.00
CA CYS A 589 6.44 12.95 -15.45
C CYS A 589 5.45 11.90 -15.94
N SER A 590 4.35 12.34 -16.57
CA SER A 590 3.47 11.46 -17.33
C SER A 590 3.47 11.88 -18.80
N GLN A 591 3.47 10.92 -19.72
CA GLN A 591 3.03 11.13 -21.09
C GLN A 591 1.65 10.50 -21.18
N GLN A 592 0.61 11.31 -20.99
CA GLN A 592 -0.74 10.84 -21.20
C GLN A 592 -1.07 11.01 -22.68
N VAL A 593 -1.43 9.92 -23.33
CA VAL A 593 -1.91 9.91 -24.71
C VAL A 593 -3.30 9.29 -24.69
N ASP A 594 -4.28 9.98 -25.27
CA ASP A 594 -5.62 9.46 -25.52
C ASP A 594 -5.53 8.21 -26.38
N GLN A 595 -6.01 7.08 -25.86
CA GLN A 595 -5.94 5.80 -26.56
C GLN A 595 -7.00 5.66 -27.66
N VAL A 596 -7.93 6.61 -27.77
CA VAL A 596 -8.98 6.67 -28.79
C VAL A 596 -8.54 7.60 -29.92
N ASP A 597 -8.02 8.79 -29.59
CA ASP A 597 -7.75 9.85 -30.57
C ASP A 597 -6.25 10.16 -30.77
N GLY A 598 -5.36 9.68 -29.90
CA GLY A 598 -3.91 9.92 -29.97
C GLY A 598 -3.45 11.27 -29.40
N ASP A 599 -4.36 12.03 -28.79
CA ASP A 599 -4.11 13.37 -28.25
C ASP A 599 -3.37 13.34 -26.91
N LEU A 600 -2.49 14.31 -26.67
CA LEU A 600 -1.85 14.45 -25.36
C LEU A 600 -2.87 14.95 -24.32
N TYR A 601 -2.92 14.31 -23.15
CA TYR A 601 -3.63 14.88 -21.99
C TYR A 601 -2.68 15.74 -21.15
N PRO A 602 -3.19 16.79 -20.50
CA PRO A 602 -2.40 17.61 -19.60
C PRO A 602 -1.99 16.82 -18.35
N ASN A 603 -0.83 17.15 -17.78
CA ASN A 603 -0.48 16.71 -16.44
C ASN A 603 -1.39 17.39 -15.43
N TYR A 604 -1.59 16.77 -14.27
CA TYR A 604 -2.26 17.45 -13.17
C TYR A 604 -1.45 17.43 -11.88
N ILE A 605 -1.96 18.01 -10.79
CA ILE A 605 -1.42 17.89 -9.42
C ILE A 605 -2.64 17.64 -8.54
N MET A 606 -2.58 16.62 -7.69
CA MET A 606 -3.68 16.33 -6.74
C MET A 606 -3.58 17.31 -5.58
N VAL A 607 -4.63 18.10 -5.41
CA VAL A 607 -4.74 19.10 -4.35
C VAL A 607 -6.11 19.00 -3.70
N GLU A 608 -6.22 19.52 -2.49
CA GLU A 608 -7.53 19.73 -1.89
C GLU A 608 -8.15 21.00 -2.45
N ALA A 609 -9.39 20.90 -2.91
CA ALA A 609 -10.20 22.07 -3.23
C ALA A 609 -11.67 21.73 -3.00
N GLY A 610 -12.48 22.77 -2.82
CA GLY A 610 -13.87 22.59 -2.45
C GLY A 610 -14.69 23.86 -2.50
N THR A 611 -15.83 23.83 -1.84
CA THR A 611 -16.72 24.99 -1.67
C THR A 611 -17.53 24.84 -0.39
N ASP A 612 -17.66 25.95 0.34
CA ASP A 612 -18.53 26.03 1.52
C ASP A 612 -19.96 26.45 1.13
N ASP A 613 -20.19 26.83 -0.14
CA ASP A 613 -21.49 27.29 -0.64
C ASP A 613 -22.46 26.10 -0.79
N LYS A 614 -23.40 26.01 0.16
CA LYS A 614 -24.47 25.00 0.25
C LYS A 614 -25.44 24.94 -0.95
N ALA A 615 -25.29 25.77 -1.99
CA ALA A 615 -26.14 25.71 -3.18
C ALA A 615 -25.62 24.79 -4.31
N GLY A 616 -24.36 24.33 -4.26
CA GLY A 616 -23.67 23.69 -5.39
C GLY A 616 -23.51 22.15 -5.41
N GLY A 617 -23.96 21.43 -4.38
CA GLY A 617 -24.00 19.95 -4.36
C GLY A 617 -22.69 19.20 -4.05
N HIS A 618 -21.56 19.90 -3.91
CA HIS A 618 -20.26 19.34 -3.51
C HIS A 618 -19.65 20.23 -2.44
N TYR A 619 -19.62 19.79 -1.17
CA TYR A 619 -19.21 20.66 -0.07
C TYR A 619 -18.00 20.08 0.64
N LEU A 620 -16.82 20.49 0.20
CA LEU A 620 -15.55 20.16 0.84
C LEU A 620 -14.98 21.43 1.43
N HIS A 621 -14.55 21.35 2.68
CA HIS A 621 -13.78 22.41 3.29
C HIS A 621 -12.31 22.00 3.28
N ALA A 622 -11.51 22.74 2.52
CA ALA A 622 -10.07 22.57 2.40
C ALA A 622 -9.36 23.80 2.97
N ASP A 623 -8.34 23.60 3.80
CA ASP A 623 -7.57 24.70 4.39
C ASP A 623 -6.08 24.60 4.03
N ALA A 624 -5.46 25.75 3.76
CA ALA A 624 -4.02 25.86 3.50
C ALA A 624 -3.42 26.91 4.42
N GLN A 625 -2.21 26.66 4.93
CA GLN A 625 -1.46 27.63 5.72
C GLN A 625 -0.16 28.02 5.02
N PRO A 626 0.33 29.27 5.22
CA PRO A 626 1.54 29.74 4.58
C PRO A 626 2.73 28.82 4.84
N GLY A 627 3.43 28.44 3.77
CA GLY A 627 4.63 27.61 3.82
C GLY A 627 4.40 26.12 4.06
N GLN A 628 3.15 25.63 3.98
CA GLN A 628 2.86 24.20 4.06
C GLN A 628 3.14 23.49 2.73
N SER A 629 2.46 23.94 1.68
CA SER A 629 2.37 23.23 0.39
C SER A 629 2.76 24.13 -0.76
N PHE A 630 3.41 23.55 -1.77
CA PHE A 630 3.90 24.26 -2.94
C PHE A 630 3.66 23.48 -4.23
N VAL A 631 3.34 24.22 -5.29
CA VAL A 631 3.23 23.69 -6.65
C VAL A 631 4.13 24.47 -7.59
N ASP A 632 4.78 23.77 -8.53
CA ASP A 632 5.58 24.36 -9.59
C ASP A 632 5.15 23.75 -10.93
N SER A 633 4.42 24.56 -11.70
CA SER A 633 3.95 24.26 -13.05
C SER A 633 4.91 24.79 -14.12
N GLY A 634 6.19 24.95 -13.79
CA GLY A 634 7.27 25.39 -14.67
C GLY A 634 7.57 26.89 -14.66
N ASP A 635 7.00 27.64 -13.71
CA ASP A 635 7.28 29.08 -13.49
C ASP A 635 7.92 29.34 -12.11
N GLY A 636 8.30 28.27 -11.39
CA GLY A 636 8.80 28.31 -10.03
C GLY A 636 7.71 28.00 -8.98
N TRP A 637 8.15 27.88 -7.74
CA TRP A 637 7.26 27.50 -6.62
C TRP A 637 6.21 28.57 -6.33
N SER A 638 4.95 28.13 -6.27
CA SER A 638 3.80 28.88 -5.77
C SER A 638 3.28 28.23 -4.49
N ASP A 639 3.10 29.01 -3.44
CA ASP A 639 2.50 28.59 -2.17
C ASP A 639 0.98 28.40 -2.36
N THR A 640 0.43 27.26 -1.93
CA THR A 640 -1.01 26.98 -2.10
C THR A 640 -1.89 27.93 -1.28
N MET A 641 -1.40 28.47 -0.17
CA MET A 641 -2.13 29.48 0.60
C MET A 641 -2.32 30.77 -0.20
N ALA A 642 -1.31 31.19 -0.96
CA ALA A 642 -1.45 32.35 -1.84
C ALA A 642 -2.49 32.08 -2.95
N MET A 643 -2.62 30.83 -3.39
CA MET A 643 -3.67 30.42 -4.33
C MET A 643 -5.05 30.43 -3.66
N ALA A 644 -5.16 29.94 -2.43
CA ALA A 644 -6.39 29.96 -1.64
C ALA A 644 -6.91 31.38 -1.38
N GLU A 645 -6.03 32.31 -0.99
CA GLU A 645 -6.37 33.73 -0.81
C GLU A 645 -6.90 34.36 -2.10
N TYR A 646 -6.26 34.05 -3.22
CA TYR A 646 -6.69 34.54 -4.53
C TYR A 646 -8.06 33.98 -4.93
N LEU A 647 -8.28 32.67 -4.78
CA LEU A 647 -9.54 32.01 -5.09
C LEU A 647 -10.68 32.55 -4.23
N SER A 648 -10.45 32.70 -2.93
CA SER A 648 -11.42 33.29 -2.01
C SER A 648 -11.76 34.73 -2.41
N ALA A 649 -10.76 35.57 -2.70
CA ALA A 649 -10.97 36.97 -3.08
C ALA A 649 -11.74 37.12 -4.41
N THR A 650 -11.49 36.24 -5.39
CA THR A 650 -12.11 36.32 -6.72
C THR A 650 -13.51 35.71 -6.78
N THR A 651 -13.81 34.76 -5.90
CA THR A 651 -15.09 34.04 -5.89
C THR A 651 -16.04 34.55 -4.80
N GLY A 652 -15.58 35.48 -3.96
CA GLY A 652 -16.34 35.98 -2.81
C GLY A 652 -16.43 34.96 -1.67
N GLY A 653 -15.39 34.13 -1.51
CA GLY A 653 -15.30 33.09 -0.48
C GLY A 653 -16.14 31.86 -0.75
N LYS A 654 -16.54 31.62 -2.01
CA LYS A 654 -17.34 30.44 -2.37
C LYS A 654 -16.50 29.17 -2.38
N TYR A 655 -15.33 29.23 -2.99
CA TYR A 655 -14.46 28.07 -3.13
C TYR A 655 -13.32 28.09 -2.12
N THR A 656 -12.94 26.90 -1.66
CA THR A 656 -11.84 26.61 -0.74
C THR A 656 -10.72 25.88 -1.49
N PHE A 657 -9.48 26.03 -1.01
CA PHE A 657 -8.30 25.44 -1.63
C PHE A 657 -7.29 25.11 -0.53
N GLY A 658 -6.77 23.88 -0.53
CA GLY A 658 -5.94 23.32 0.52
C GLY A 658 -4.57 22.89 0.04
N ASN A 659 -4.13 21.73 0.51
CA ASN A 659 -2.75 21.29 0.39
C ASN A 659 -2.52 20.31 -0.78
N VAL A 660 -1.26 20.13 -1.16
CA VAL A 660 -0.88 19.03 -2.07
C VAL A 660 -0.91 17.71 -1.30
N LYS A 661 -1.31 16.64 -1.98
CA LYS A 661 -1.45 15.32 -1.36
C LYS A 661 -0.14 14.56 -1.26
N LEU A 662 0.73 15.03 -0.38
CA LEU A 662 2.03 14.40 -0.13
C LEU A 662 2.20 14.10 1.36
N LYS A 663 2.46 12.83 1.65
CA LYS A 663 2.56 12.32 3.01
C LYS A 663 3.97 11.81 3.28
N VAL A 664 4.51 12.04 4.49
CA VAL A 664 5.80 11.46 4.91
C VAL A 664 5.58 10.54 6.11
N LEU A 665 6.04 9.30 5.98
CA LEU A 665 5.86 8.25 6.97
C LEU A 665 7.21 7.93 7.62
N GLY A 666 7.21 7.73 8.92
CA GLY A 666 8.41 7.50 9.70
C GLY A 666 8.18 6.71 10.97
N ASN A 667 9.27 6.52 11.70
CA ASN A 667 9.29 5.86 12.99
C ASN A 667 10.15 6.67 13.98
N PRO A 668 9.83 6.67 15.28
CA PRO A 668 10.66 7.30 16.30
C PRO A 668 12.12 6.86 16.19
N ALA A 669 13.06 7.79 16.35
CA ALA A 669 14.46 7.43 16.43
C ALA A 669 14.70 6.42 17.57
N LYS A 670 15.39 5.33 17.26
CA LYS A 670 15.72 4.30 18.26
C LYS A 670 16.60 4.93 19.34
N SER A 671 16.20 4.76 20.60
CA SER A 671 16.91 5.32 21.75
C SER A 671 17.29 4.24 22.77
N ILE A 672 18.30 4.49 23.59
CA ILE A 672 18.70 3.57 24.66
C ILE A 672 17.76 3.78 25.86
N VAL A 673 16.98 2.75 26.22
CA VAL A 673 16.05 2.80 27.36
C VAL A 673 16.68 2.29 28.66
N SER A 674 17.62 1.35 28.57
CA SER A 674 18.35 0.86 29.75
C SER A 674 19.71 0.28 29.41
N VAL A 675 20.53 0.04 30.43
CA VAL A 675 21.82 -0.64 30.32
C VAL A 675 21.80 -1.86 31.23
N VAL A 676 22.12 -3.03 30.69
CA VAL A 676 22.27 -4.24 31.48
C VAL A 676 23.43 -4.05 32.45
N PRO A 677 23.24 -4.26 33.77
CA PRO A 677 24.30 -4.09 34.75
C PRO A 677 25.54 -4.93 34.38
N PRO A 678 26.73 -4.31 34.25
CA PRO A 678 27.95 -5.04 33.93
C PRO A 678 28.38 -5.93 35.10
N SER A 679 29.01 -7.06 34.79
CA SER A 679 29.56 -7.97 35.81
C SER A 679 30.55 -7.26 36.73
N ALA A 680 30.54 -7.63 38.01
CA ALA A 680 31.47 -7.07 38.98
C ALA A 680 32.94 -7.37 38.59
N VAL A 681 33.80 -6.37 38.72
CA VAL A 681 35.23 -6.45 38.43
C VAL A 681 35.99 -6.75 39.72
N THR A 682 36.99 -7.61 39.66
CA THR A 682 37.88 -7.89 40.80
C THR A 682 39.30 -7.41 40.49
N THR A 683 39.94 -6.76 41.46
CA THR A 683 41.37 -6.41 41.44
C THR A 683 42.02 -6.77 42.77
N THR A 684 43.34 -6.64 42.88
CA THR A 684 44.10 -6.79 44.13
C THR A 684 44.55 -5.43 44.66
N GLU A 685 44.83 -5.34 45.96
CA GLU A 685 45.37 -4.13 46.58
C GLU A 685 46.56 -3.55 45.77
N GLY A 686 46.53 -2.25 45.54
CA GLY A 686 47.55 -1.52 44.79
C GLY A 686 47.46 -1.67 43.26
N VAL A 687 46.57 -2.50 42.72
CA VAL A 687 46.41 -2.70 41.27
C VAL A 687 45.12 -2.05 40.76
N ALA A 688 45.24 -1.17 39.77
CA ALA A 688 44.09 -0.49 39.17
C ALA A 688 43.11 -1.51 38.52
N PRO A 689 41.79 -1.39 38.74
CA PRO A 689 40.82 -2.32 38.19
C PRO A 689 40.67 -2.16 36.67
N LYS A 690 40.62 -3.29 35.94
CA LYS A 690 40.35 -3.29 34.49
C LYS A 690 38.84 -3.27 34.24
N LEU A 691 38.30 -2.08 33.97
CA LEU A 691 36.88 -1.88 33.70
C LEU A 691 36.50 -2.34 32.27
N PRO A 692 35.25 -2.79 32.04
CA PRO A 692 34.82 -3.26 30.73
C PRO A 692 34.75 -2.10 29.71
N ALA A 693 35.21 -2.33 28.48
CA ALA A 693 35.21 -1.30 27.44
C ALA A 693 33.82 -1.01 26.85
N THR A 694 32.89 -1.96 26.99
CA THR A 694 31.52 -1.87 26.51
C THR A 694 30.54 -2.38 27.56
N VAL A 695 29.29 -1.93 27.46
CA VAL A 695 28.15 -2.46 28.20
C VAL A 695 27.03 -2.81 27.23
N VAL A 696 26.15 -3.75 27.61
CA VAL A 696 25.00 -4.11 26.80
C VAL A 696 23.89 -3.09 27.05
N THR A 697 23.52 -2.32 26.04
CA THR A 697 22.37 -1.41 26.06
C THR A 697 21.13 -2.14 25.55
N VAL A 698 19.98 -1.82 26.14
CA VAL A 698 18.65 -2.19 25.66
C VAL A 698 18.05 -0.96 25.01
N TRP A 699 17.61 -1.10 23.77
CA TRP A 699 17.03 -0.03 22.96
C TRP A 699 15.50 -0.03 23.05
N SER A 700 14.88 1.06 22.61
CA SER A 700 13.43 1.25 22.62
C SER A 700 12.66 0.20 21.82
N ASP A 701 13.31 -0.45 20.85
CA ASP A 701 12.77 -1.59 20.08
C ASP A 701 13.06 -2.96 20.72
N GLY A 702 13.52 -2.98 21.98
CA GLY A 702 13.91 -4.18 22.72
C GLY A 702 15.26 -4.78 22.30
N THR A 703 15.90 -4.28 21.24
CA THR A 703 17.17 -4.84 20.79
C THR A 703 18.28 -4.61 21.80
N ARG A 704 19.23 -5.55 21.87
CA ARG A 704 20.38 -5.49 22.75
C ARG A 704 21.65 -5.28 21.95
N LYS A 705 22.43 -4.24 22.25
CA LYS A 705 23.68 -3.95 21.54
C LYS A 705 24.81 -3.65 22.52
N ASN A 706 26.03 -4.03 22.16
CA ASN A 706 27.20 -3.60 22.89
C ASN A 706 27.51 -2.15 22.53
N GLN A 707 27.51 -1.26 23.52
CA GLN A 707 27.89 0.13 23.36
C GLN A 707 29.10 0.48 24.19
N LYS A 708 29.94 1.36 23.65
CA LYS A 708 31.15 1.84 24.33
C LYS A 708 30.76 2.61 25.59
N VAL A 709 31.43 2.31 26.69
CA VAL A 709 31.26 3.04 27.97
C VAL A 709 32.53 3.80 28.30
N THR A 710 32.37 5.05 28.73
CA THR A 710 33.46 5.87 29.25
C THR A 710 33.30 5.95 30.77
N TRP A 711 34.21 5.29 31.50
CA TRP A 711 34.19 5.26 32.96
C TRP A 711 34.85 6.49 33.57
N ASN A 712 34.35 6.93 34.71
CA ASN A 712 35.04 7.92 35.53
C ASN A 712 36.40 7.38 35.99
N ALA A 713 37.39 8.27 36.13
CA ALA A 713 38.73 7.88 36.56
C ALA A 713 38.71 7.28 37.97
N VAL A 714 39.34 6.12 38.14
CA VAL A 714 39.47 5.44 39.44
C VAL A 714 40.75 5.91 40.13
N LYS A 715 40.61 6.65 41.23
CA LYS A 715 41.75 7.17 42.00
C LYS A 715 42.52 6.03 42.70
N PRO A 716 43.87 6.10 42.80
CA PRO A 716 44.68 5.10 43.50
C PRO A 716 44.24 4.78 44.94
N SER A 717 43.72 5.78 45.66
CA SER A 717 43.21 5.58 47.02
C SER A 717 42.02 4.61 47.10
N ALA A 718 41.23 4.45 46.04
CA ALA A 718 40.06 3.58 46.03
C ALA A 718 40.40 2.08 46.00
N TYR A 719 41.62 1.71 45.58
CA TYR A 719 42.11 0.33 45.52
C TYR A 719 43.38 0.09 46.34
N ALA A 720 43.71 1.02 47.24
CA ALA A 720 44.86 0.89 48.13
C ALA A 720 44.64 -0.14 49.26
N LYS A 721 43.37 -0.47 49.58
CA LYS A 721 42.99 -1.46 50.60
C LYS A 721 41.87 -2.36 50.10
N ALA A 722 41.79 -3.58 50.63
CA ALA A 722 40.72 -4.52 50.35
C ALA A 722 39.35 -3.93 50.71
N GLY A 723 38.34 -4.18 49.88
CA GLY A 723 37.03 -3.57 50.01
C GLY A 723 36.20 -3.62 48.72
N ARG A 724 35.06 -2.93 48.73
CA ARG A 724 34.19 -2.78 47.55
C ARG A 724 33.88 -1.30 47.29
N PHE A 725 33.85 -0.91 46.02
CA PHE A 725 33.40 0.42 45.61
C PHE A 725 32.74 0.36 44.24
N SER A 726 32.00 1.42 43.89
CA SER A 726 31.29 1.54 42.62
C SER A 726 32.00 2.56 41.72
N VAL A 727 32.07 2.27 40.42
CA VAL A 727 32.55 3.24 39.42
C VAL A 727 31.40 3.56 38.48
N GLN A 728 31.14 4.86 38.30
CA GLN A 728 30.14 5.36 37.35
C GLN A 728 30.75 5.57 35.98
N GLY A 729 29.95 5.39 34.93
CA GLY A 729 30.33 5.60 33.54
C GLY A 729 29.18 6.17 32.72
N LYS A 730 29.53 6.73 31.56
CA LYS A 730 28.60 7.30 30.57
C LYS A 730 28.60 6.48 29.29
N VAL A 731 27.44 6.37 28.68
CA VAL A 731 27.23 5.77 27.35
C VAL A 731 26.61 6.84 26.45
N GLN A 732 27.15 7.01 25.23
CA GLN A 732 26.62 7.99 24.28
C GLN A 732 25.17 7.63 23.90
N GLY A 733 24.27 8.61 23.94
CA GLY A 733 22.85 8.40 23.64
C GLY A 733 22.01 7.81 24.78
N TYR A 734 22.60 7.60 25.98
CA TYR A 734 21.88 7.21 27.18
C TYR A 734 21.96 8.32 28.23
N THR A 735 20.80 8.79 28.71
CA THR A 735 20.72 9.86 29.73
C THR A 735 20.93 9.35 31.15
N GLY A 736 20.79 8.04 31.38
CA GLY A 736 21.03 7.41 32.68
C GLY A 736 22.52 7.21 33.00
N THR A 737 22.80 6.80 34.23
CA THR A 737 24.17 6.51 34.70
C THR A 737 24.43 5.02 34.72
N VAL A 738 25.57 4.58 34.16
CA VAL A 738 26.01 3.19 34.20
C VAL A 738 26.92 2.98 35.41
N THR A 739 26.74 1.90 36.16
CA THR A 739 27.57 1.60 37.34
C THR A 739 28.17 0.20 37.26
N VAL A 740 29.44 0.07 37.62
CA VAL A 740 30.13 -1.23 37.80
C VAL A 740 30.65 -1.37 39.23
N GLN A 741 30.43 -2.53 39.83
CA GLN A 741 30.96 -2.86 41.15
C GLN A 741 32.39 -3.38 41.04
N VAL A 742 33.30 -2.84 41.85
CA VAL A 742 34.70 -3.26 41.94
C VAL A 742 34.95 -3.86 43.31
N THR A 743 35.52 -5.07 43.36
CA THR A 743 35.99 -5.72 44.58
C THR A 743 37.51 -5.79 44.59
N VAL A 744 38.13 -5.22 45.62
CA VAL A 744 39.57 -5.27 45.87
C VAL A 744 39.84 -6.40 46.85
N LYS A 745 40.61 -7.40 46.42
CA LYS A 745 41.04 -8.52 47.27
C LYS A 745 42.35 -8.18 48.00
N PRO A 746 42.55 -8.67 49.23
CA PRO A 746 43.82 -8.50 49.94
C PRO A 746 44.99 -9.05 49.11
N SER A 747 46.13 -8.37 49.13
CA SER A 747 47.35 -8.94 48.53
C SER A 747 47.77 -10.20 49.32
N LYS A 748 48.13 -11.28 48.61
CA LYS A 748 48.71 -12.47 49.29
C LYS A 748 50.06 -12.06 49.91
N PRO A 749 50.37 -12.46 51.15
CA PRO A 749 51.67 -12.17 51.74
C PRO A 749 52.77 -12.85 50.92
N VAL A 750 53.67 -12.04 50.35
CA VAL A 750 54.85 -12.54 49.64
C VAL A 750 55.85 -13.01 50.69
N THR A 751 56.14 -14.31 50.70
CA THR A 751 57.27 -14.87 51.47
C THR A 751 58.58 -14.38 50.83
N PRO A 752 59.53 -13.81 51.58
CA PRO A 752 60.73 -13.22 51.01
C PRO A 752 61.65 -14.32 50.45
N SER A 753 61.90 -14.30 49.13
CA SER A 753 62.92 -15.14 48.50
C SER A 753 64.32 -14.56 48.70
N LYS A 754 65.23 -15.40 49.17
CA LYS A 754 66.65 -15.20 49.52
C LYS A 754 67.49 -14.62 48.35
N PRO A 755 68.58 -13.86 48.62
CA PRO A 755 69.38 -13.19 47.60
C PRO A 755 70.46 -14.09 47.00
N THR A 756 70.69 -13.99 45.69
CA THR A 756 71.94 -14.40 45.02
C THR A 756 72.47 -13.28 44.11
N THR A 757 73.78 -13.13 44.18
CA THR A 757 74.70 -12.07 43.70
C THR A 757 75.03 -12.18 42.18
N PRO A 758 75.88 -11.33 41.56
CA PRO A 758 75.55 -10.63 40.31
C PRO A 758 76.37 -11.08 39.08
N SER A 759 75.87 -10.81 37.87
CA SER A 759 76.67 -10.81 36.63
C SER A 759 76.43 -9.56 35.78
N LYS A 760 77.55 -8.97 35.35
CA LYS A 760 77.77 -7.73 34.57
C LYS A 760 77.63 -8.00 33.04
N PRO A 761 77.91 -7.05 32.10
CA PRO A 761 76.93 -6.42 31.21
C PRO A 761 77.09 -6.75 29.71
N THR A 762 76.02 -6.66 28.92
CA THR A 762 76.11 -6.50 27.45
C THR A 762 75.00 -5.59 26.88
N THR A 763 75.42 -4.65 26.03
CA THR A 763 74.63 -3.73 25.19
C THR A 763 74.27 -4.40 23.83
N PRO A 764 73.49 -3.77 22.94
CA PRO A 764 72.03 -3.67 22.87
C PRO A 764 71.40 -4.57 21.77
N SER A 765 70.19 -5.09 21.96
CA SER A 765 69.40 -5.74 20.89
C SER A 765 68.12 -4.96 20.54
N LYS A 766 67.98 -4.67 19.24
CA LYS A 766 66.84 -4.12 18.50
C LYS A 766 65.60 -5.08 18.56
N PRO A 767 64.39 -4.67 18.13
CA PRO A 767 63.13 -4.90 18.82
C PRO A 767 62.43 -6.20 18.39
N THR A 768 61.97 -6.99 19.34
CA THR A 768 61.03 -8.10 19.06
C THR A 768 59.58 -7.60 19.08
N THR A 769 58.90 -7.88 17.98
CA THR A 769 57.51 -7.59 17.63
C THR A 769 56.52 -7.94 18.75
N PRO A 770 55.48 -7.12 19.00
CA PRO A 770 54.47 -7.41 20.03
C PRO A 770 53.70 -8.69 19.68
N SER A 771 53.54 -9.59 20.65
CA SER A 771 52.63 -10.73 20.51
C SER A 771 51.20 -10.24 20.30
N LYS A 772 50.61 -10.64 19.17
CA LYS A 772 49.23 -10.40 18.75
C LYS A 772 48.23 -10.58 19.91
N PRO A 773 47.31 -9.62 20.16
CA PRO A 773 46.24 -9.80 21.14
C PRO A 773 45.43 -11.06 20.81
N ALA A 774 45.13 -11.88 21.82
CA ALA A 774 44.23 -13.02 21.65
C ALA A 774 42.89 -12.51 21.10
N ALA A 775 42.52 -12.96 19.89
CA ALA A 775 41.22 -12.67 19.32
C ALA A 775 40.13 -13.21 20.26
N SER A 776 39.13 -12.40 20.58
CA SER A 776 37.90 -12.87 21.21
C SER A 776 37.21 -13.88 20.29
N THR A 777 36.63 -14.93 20.86
CA THR A 777 36.08 -16.06 20.11
C THR A 777 34.68 -16.40 20.58
N VAL A 778 33.90 -17.08 19.73
CA VAL A 778 32.54 -17.53 20.00
C VAL A 778 32.38 -18.99 19.57
N VAL A 779 31.69 -19.78 20.39
CA VAL A 779 31.39 -21.18 20.10
C VAL A 779 30.24 -21.25 19.11
N MET A 780 30.39 -22.07 18.07
CA MET A 780 29.33 -22.35 17.10
C MET A 780 28.71 -23.72 17.41
N PHE A 781 27.45 -23.71 17.84
CA PHE A 781 26.66 -24.90 18.09
C PHE A 781 26.19 -25.50 16.77
N ARG A 782 26.24 -26.84 16.67
CA ARG A 782 25.70 -27.62 15.56
C ARG A 782 24.43 -28.33 16.03
N LEU A 783 23.37 -28.24 15.23
CA LEU A 783 22.08 -28.90 15.48
C LEU A 783 21.65 -29.66 14.22
N TYR A 784 20.94 -30.77 14.41
CA TYR A 784 20.46 -31.62 13.33
C TYR A 784 18.95 -31.81 13.41
N ASN A 785 18.26 -31.62 12.29
CA ASN A 785 16.84 -31.92 12.15
C ASN A 785 16.66 -33.27 11.45
N ARG A 786 16.16 -34.27 12.18
CA ARG A 786 15.93 -35.62 11.63
C ARG A 786 14.83 -35.69 10.58
N PHE A 787 13.94 -34.70 10.51
CA PHE A 787 12.79 -34.70 9.61
C PHE A 787 13.12 -34.06 8.26
N THR A 788 13.93 -33.02 8.25
CA THR A 788 14.35 -32.32 7.02
C THR A 788 15.74 -32.77 6.53
N GLY A 789 16.56 -33.35 7.42
CA GLY A 789 17.97 -33.68 7.14
C GLY A 789 18.92 -32.50 7.24
N GLU A 790 18.44 -31.32 7.65
CA GLU A 790 19.21 -30.08 7.74
C GLU A 790 20.15 -30.05 8.95
N HIS A 791 21.32 -29.41 8.77
CA HIS A 791 22.18 -28.98 9.86
C HIS A 791 22.10 -27.46 10.05
N PHE A 792 21.83 -27.05 11.29
CA PHE A 792 21.73 -25.65 11.68
C PHE A 792 22.91 -25.24 12.57
N TYR A 793 23.47 -24.06 12.29
CA TYR A 793 24.65 -23.53 12.99
C TYR A 793 24.38 -22.15 13.59
N THR A 794 24.67 -22.01 14.89
CA THR A 794 24.44 -20.76 15.61
C THR A 794 25.40 -20.55 16.76
N SER A 795 25.74 -19.29 17.05
CA SER A 795 26.45 -18.90 18.27
C SER A 795 25.52 -18.64 19.46
N SER A 796 24.21 -18.55 19.21
CA SER A 796 23.21 -18.25 20.22
C SER A 796 22.81 -19.51 20.98
N SER A 797 23.11 -19.54 22.28
CA SER A 797 22.60 -20.61 23.16
C SER A 797 21.07 -20.60 23.23
N VAL A 798 20.43 -19.43 23.09
CA VAL A 798 18.96 -19.30 23.10
C VAL A 798 18.35 -19.94 21.86
N GLU A 799 18.91 -19.68 20.68
CA GLU A 799 18.41 -20.28 19.41
C GLU A 799 18.59 -21.79 19.43
N ARG A 800 19.75 -22.29 19.89
CA ARG A 800 19.99 -23.71 20.13
C ARG A 800 18.94 -24.31 21.07
N ASP A 801 18.74 -23.72 22.25
CA ASP A 801 17.86 -24.28 23.28
C ASP A 801 16.38 -24.26 22.82
N SER A 802 15.96 -23.24 22.07
CA SER A 802 14.63 -23.19 21.46
C SER A 802 14.44 -24.26 20.39
N LEU A 803 15.43 -24.48 19.52
CA LEU A 803 15.37 -25.53 18.50
C LEU A 803 15.34 -26.94 19.11
N VAL A 804 16.13 -27.17 20.17
CA VAL A 804 16.10 -28.43 20.92
C VAL A 804 14.72 -28.71 21.51
N LYS A 805 14.05 -27.70 22.07
CA LYS A 805 12.68 -27.84 22.62
C LYS A 805 11.66 -28.26 21.55
N VAL A 806 11.83 -27.84 20.31
CA VAL A 806 10.92 -28.19 19.19
C VAL A 806 11.40 -29.40 18.39
N GLY A 807 12.32 -30.20 18.94
CA GLY A 807 12.65 -31.54 18.43
C GLY A 807 13.95 -31.63 17.63
N TRP A 808 14.76 -30.58 17.55
CA TRP A 808 16.10 -30.67 16.96
C TRP A 808 17.07 -31.38 17.89
N ARG A 809 18.01 -32.15 17.34
CA ARG A 809 19.08 -32.78 18.11
C ARG A 809 20.27 -31.85 18.17
N SER A 810 20.70 -31.43 19.36
CA SER A 810 21.99 -30.75 19.50
C SER A 810 23.13 -31.77 19.34
N GLU A 811 24.12 -31.41 18.53
CA GLU A 811 25.32 -32.22 18.27
C GLU A 811 26.57 -31.64 18.93
N GLY A 812 26.38 -30.65 19.81
CA GLY A 812 27.46 -29.97 20.52
C GLY A 812 28.10 -28.84 19.72
N THR A 813 29.41 -28.66 19.91
CA THR A 813 30.20 -27.60 19.29
C THR A 813 30.71 -28.05 17.92
N GLY A 814 30.30 -27.37 16.85
CA GLY A 814 30.85 -27.61 15.51
C GLY A 814 32.27 -27.03 15.36
N TRP A 815 32.46 -25.78 15.77
CA TRP A 815 33.78 -25.12 15.83
C TRP A 815 33.74 -23.88 16.72
N VAL A 816 34.89 -23.20 16.83
CA VAL A 816 35.03 -21.90 17.49
C VAL A 816 35.36 -20.85 16.44
N ALA A 817 34.51 -19.84 16.28
CA ALA A 817 34.71 -18.74 15.34
C ALA A 817 35.36 -17.53 16.05
N PRO A 818 36.17 -16.70 15.38
CA PRO A 818 36.55 -15.40 15.91
C PRO A 818 35.33 -14.44 15.93
N VAL A 819 35.34 -13.44 16.82
CA VAL A 819 34.28 -12.41 16.84
C VAL A 819 34.48 -11.28 15.82
N SER A 820 35.57 -11.33 15.05
CA SER A 820 35.88 -10.41 13.95
C SER A 820 36.68 -11.13 12.86
N GLY A 821 36.61 -10.63 11.62
CA GLY A 821 37.25 -11.26 10.47
C GLY A 821 36.43 -11.06 9.20
N ALA A 822 36.59 -11.95 8.22
CA ALA A 822 35.78 -11.90 7.00
C ALA A 822 34.38 -12.49 7.30
N PRO A 823 33.28 -11.84 6.87
CA PRO A 823 31.94 -12.26 7.26
C PRO A 823 31.54 -13.61 6.63
N VAL A 824 30.79 -14.41 7.41
CA VAL A 824 30.02 -15.56 6.91
C VAL A 824 28.54 -15.18 6.98
N TYR A 825 27.90 -15.09 5.82
CA TYR A 825 26.50 -14.72 5.67
C TYR A 825 25.60 -15.93 5.93
N ARG A 826 24.50 -15.72 6.67
CA ARG A 826 23.44 -16.70 6.90
C ARG A 826 22.24 -16.35 6.04
N LEU A 827 21.70 -17.33 5.32
CA LEU A 827 20.50 -17.18 4.49
C LEU A 827 19.47 -18.24 4.86
N TYR A 828 18.20 -17.90 4.79
CA TYR A 828 17.06 -18.77 5.07
C TYR A 828 16.18 -18.94 3.84
N ASN A 829 15.81 -20.17 3.52
CA ASN A 829 14.85 -20.49 2.46
C ASN A 829 13.45 -20.69 3.05
N PRO A 830 12.51 -19.74 2.88
CA PRO A 830 11.15 -19.88 3.40
C PRO A 830 10.27 -20.82 2.57
N TYR A 831 10.67 -21.19 1.35
CA TYR A 831 9.81 -21.89 0.38
C TYR A 831 9.80 -23.40 0.52
N VAL A 832 10.50 -23.94 1.52
CA VAL A 832 10.63 -25.38 1.75
C VAL A 832 10.03 -25.73 3.09
N ALA A 833 9.20 -26.77 3.12
CA ALA A 833 8.49 -27.17 4.34
C ALA A 833 9.50 -27.58 5.43
N GLY A 834 9.51 -26.82 6.53
CA GLY A 834 10.48 -26.97 7.62
C GLY A 834 11.66 -25.99 7.59
N GLY A 835 11.82 -25.21 6.51
CA GLY A 835 12.93 -24.29 6.32
C GLY A 835 14.24 -24.97 5.88
N ASP A 836 15.18 -24.18 5.35
CA ASP A 836 16.55 -24.61 5.07
C ASP A 836 17.51 -23.40 5.19
N HIS A 837 18.75 -23.62 5.61
CA HIS A 837 19.74 -22.57 5.80
C HIS A 837 21.00 -22.78 4.97
N HIS A 838 21.53 -21.67 4.44
CA HIS A 838 22.80 -21.63 3.72
C HIS A 838 23.79 -20.68 4.37
N TYR A 839 25.06 -21.06 4.37
CA TYR A 839 26.15 -20.28 4.94
C TYR A 839 27.27 -20.09 3.93
N THR A 840 27.64 -18.83 3.69
CA THR A 840 28.68 -18.51 2.69
C THR A 840 29.48 -17.26 3.02
N MET A 841 30.76 -17.26 2.64
CA MET A 841 31.59 -16.05 2.60
C MET A 841 31.44 -15.28 1.28
N SER A 842 30.80 -15.87 0.27
CA SER A 842 30.68 -15.29 -1.07
C SER A 842 29.50 -14.32 -1.13
N VAL A 843 29.81 -13.04 -1.31
CA VAL A 843 28.81 -11.99 -1.56
C VAL A 843 27.98 -12.31 -2.81
N ARG A 844 28.62 -12.82 -3.88
CA ARG A 844 27.92 -13.21 -5.12
C ARG A 844 26.92 -14.35 -4.89
N GLU A 845 27.29 -15.36 -4.11
CA GLU A 845 26.40 -16.49 -3.80
C GLU A 845 25.23 -16.05 -2.93
N ARG A 846 25.49 -15.20 -1.92
CA ARG A 846 24.43 -14.58 -1.11
C ARG A 846 23.46 -13.79 -2.00
N ASP A 847 23.96 -12.90 -2.85
CA ASP A 847 23.12 -12.03 -3.68
C ASP A 847 22.33 -12.82 -4.73
N ALA A 848 22.92 -13.90 -5.27
CA ALA A 848 22.21 -14.80 -6.18
C ALA A 848 21.07 -15.55 -5.47
N LEU A 849 21.28 -16.01 -4.24
CA LEU A 849 20.24 -16.68 -3.44
C LEU A 849 19.14 -15.71 -3.01
N VAL A 850 19.50 -14.48 -2.62
CA VAL A 850 18.53 -13.42 -2.32
C VAL A 850 17.68 -13.10 -3.54
N LYS A 851 18.31 -12.98 -4.72
CA LYS A 851 17.59 -12.81 -5.98
C LYS A 851 16.67 -13.99 -6.30
N ALA A 852 17.03 -15.20 -5.87
CA ALA A 852 16.20 -16.40 -5.98
C ALA A 852 15.14 -16.53 -4.86
N GLY A 853 14.95 -15.49 -4.03
CA GLY A 853 13.92 -15.41 -3.00
C GLY A 853 14.36 -15.85 -1.59
N TRP A 854 15.62 -16.26 -1.39
CA TRP A 854 16.10 -16.57 -0.04
C TRP A 854 16.19 -15.30 0.81
N ARG A 855 15.86 -15.40 2.09
CA ARG A 855 15.98 -14.28 3.04
C ARG A 855 17.41 -14.21 3.56
N ALA A 856 18.09 -13.09 3.36
CA ALA A 856 19.36 -12.84 4.04
C ALA A 856 19.11 -12.51 5.51
N GLU A 857 19.79 -13.23 6.42
CA GLU A 857 19.67 -13.03 7.87
C GLU A 857 20.86 -12.27 8.46
N GLY A 858 21.73 -11.74 7.59
CA GLY A 858 22.92 -10.97 7.94
C GLY A 858 24.17 -11.83 8.14
N VAL A 859 25.12 -11.30 8.92
CA VAL A 859 26.37 -11.98 9.25
C VAL A 859 26.14 -12.89 10.45
N GLY A 860 26.25 -14.21 10.26
CA GLY A 860 26.08 -15.17 11.35
C GLY A 860 27.29 -15.22 12.27
N TRP A 861 28.49 -15.22 11.69
CA TRP A 861 29.78 -15.17 12.40
C TRP A 861 30.88 -14.71 11.45
N TYR A 862 32.12 -14.66 11.95
CA TYR A 862 33.29 -14.28 11.15
C TYR A 862 34.24 -15.46 10.95
N SER A 863 34.91 -15.46 9.81
CA SER A 863 35.98 -16.34 9.43
C SER A 863 37.33 -15.77 9.85
N GLY A 864 38.19 -16.64 10.40
CA GLY A 864 39.58 -16.36 10.76
C GLY A 864 40.20 -17.47 11.60
N GLY A 865 41.54 -17.57 11.59
CA GLY A 865 42.29 -18.65 12.24
C GLY A 865 42.95 -19.60 11.24
N SER A 866 43.23 -20.83 11.66
CA SER A 866 43.93 -21.85 10.84
C SER A 866 43.21 -23.18 10.75
N VAL A 867 42.06 -23.35 11.41
CA VAL A 867 41.25 -24.57 11.34
C VAL A 867 40.31 -24.45 10.14
N LYS A 868 40.36 -25.40 9.20
CA LYS A 868 39.46 -25.38 8.04
C LYS A 868 38.07 -25.87 8.45
N VAL A 869 37.04 -25.14 8.02
CA VAL A 869 35.67 -25.65 8.00
C VAL A 869 35.37 -26.04 6.55
N LEU A 870 35.22 -27.33 6.33
CA LEU A 870 34.91 -27.95 5.05
C LEU A 870 33.41 -27.83 4.78
N ARG A 871 33.06 -27.66 3.49
CA ARG A 871 31.68 -27.53 3.01
C ARG A 871 31.35 -28.72 2.10
N GLU A 872 30.25 -29.41 2.38
CA GLU A 872 29.76 -30.53 1.59
C GLU A 872 28.31 -30.30 1.17
N TYR A 873 27.97 -30.59 -0.10
CA TYR A 873 26.62 -30.47 -0.66
C TYR A 873 25.99 -31.85 -0.89
N ASN A 874 24.75 -32.02 -0.43
CA ASN A 874 23.95 -33.22 -0.65
C ASN A 874 23.01 -33.02 -1.86
N PRO A 875 23.32 -33.61 -3.03
CA PRO A 875 22.45 -33.50 -4.20
C PRO A 875 21.17 -34.34 -4.10
N TYR A 876 21.04 -35.22 -3.10
CA TYR A 876 19.90 -36.13 -2.95
C TYR A 876 18.81 -35.59 -2.02
N ALA A 877 19.07 -34.50 -1.30
CA ALA A 877 18.02 -33.80 -0.54
C ALA A 877 17.09 -33.06 -1.51
N ARG A 878 15.78 -33.02 -1.23
CA ARG A 878 14.76 -32.38 -2.09
C ARG A 878 15.09 -30.93 -2.45
N THR A 879 15.77 -30.22 -1.55
CA THR A 879 16.17 -28.81 -1.71
C THR A 879 17.65 -28.65 -2.03
N GLY A 880 18.42 -29.76 -1.96
CA GLY A 880 19.85 -29.72 -1.73
C GLY A 880 20.18 -29.15 -0.34
N THR A 881 20.96 -29.85 0.48
CA THR A 881 21.37 -29.35 1.81
C THR A 881 22.89 -29.36 1.95
N HIS A 882 23.42 -28.52 2.84
CA HIS A 882 24.86 -28.43 3.08
C HIS A 882 25.23 -28.90 4.49
N ASN A 883 26.40 -29.51 4.59
CA ASN A 883 27.08 -29.77 5.86
C ASN A 883 28.34 -28.91 5.94
N TYR A 884 28.68 -28.52 7.17
CA TYR A 884 29.89 -27.79 7.49
C TYR A 884 30.61 -28.44 8.66
N THR A 885 31.86 -28.86 8.46
CA THR A 885 32.60 -29.62 9.47
C THR A 885 34.08 -29.26 9.55
N THR A 886 34.67 -29.39 10.73
CA THR A 886 36.12 -29.34 10.92
C THR A 886 36.76 -30.73 10.87
N ASP A 887 35.96 -31.80 10.80
CA ASP A 887 36.44 -33.18 10.77
C ASP A 887 36.60 -33.69 9.33
N ALA A 888 37.86 -33.89 8.93
CA ALA A 888 38.19 -34.44 7.62
C ALA A 888 37.66 -35.87 7.41
N LYS A 889 37.44 -36.65 8.49
CA LYS A 889 36.86 -37.99 8.41
C LYS A 889 35.36 -37.95 8.10
N GLU A 890 34.62 -37.00 8.69
CA GLU A 890 33.20 -36.77 8.39
C GLU A 890 33.03 -36.36 6.92
N ASN A 891 33.82 -35.40 6.44
CA ASN A 891 33.84 -35.03 5.01
C ASN A 891 34.11 -36.25 4.11
N THR A 892 35.14 -37.05 4.42
CA THR A 892 35.48 -38.25 3.63
C THR A 892 34.34 -39.28 3.63
N ALA A 893 33.68 -39.47 4.77
CA ALA A 893 32.56 -40.40 4.90
C ALA A 893 31.32 -39.93 4.12
N LEU A 894 30.98 -38.64 4.17
CA LEU A 894 29.86 -38.06 3.43
C LEU A 894 30.10 -38.13 1.92
N VAL A 895 31.32 -37.82 1.46
CA VAL A 895 31.70 -37.98 0.05
C VAL A 895 31.57 -39.44 -0.40
N LYS A 896 32.00 -40.41 0.43
CA LYS A 896 31.81 -41.83 0.15
C LYS A 896 30.32 -42.23 0.10
N ALA A 897 29.47 -41.55 0.88
CA ALA A 897 28.03 -41.70 0.87
C ALA A 897 27.34 -40.94 -0.30
N GLY A 898 28.12 -40.33 -1.20
CA GLY A 898 27.63 -39.70 -2.43
C GLY A 898 27.45 -38.18 -2.37
N TRP A 899 27.83 -37.52 -1.27
CA TRP A 899 27.82 -36.05 -1.17
C TRP A 899 28.96 -35.45 -2.02
N ARG A 900 28.82 -34.20 -2.43
CA ARG A 900 29.84 -33.46 -3.18
C ARG A 900 30.65 -32.59 -2.22
N ALA A 901 31.97 -32.79 -2.17
CA ALA A 901 32.85 -31.89 -1.45
C ALA A 901 33.05 -30.58 -2.23
N GLU A 902 32.87 -29.44 -1.56
CA GLU A 902 32.99 -28.11 -2.16
C GLU A 902 34.21 -27.33 -1.66
N GLY A 903 35.06 -28.00 -0.87
CA GLY A 903 36.31 -27.45 -0.37
C GLY A 903 36.16 -26.72 0.97
N THR A 904 37.02 -25.74 1.21
CA THR A 904 37.01 -24.97 2.46
C THR A 904 36.00 -23.82 2.34
N GLY A 905 34.94 -23.87 3.14
CA GLY A 905 33.97 -22.77 3.22
C GLY A 905 34.55 -21.55 3.92
N TRP A 906 35.21 -21.75 5.06
CA TRP A 906 35.89 -20.69 5.82
C TRP A 906 36.92 -21.25 6.82
N TYR A 907 37.56 -20.35 7.58
CA TYR A 907 38.50 -20.70 8.64
C TYR A 907 37.94 -20.39 10.01
N ALA A 908 38.15 -21.31 10.95
CA ALA A 908 37.86 -21.21 12.36
C ALA A 908 39.16 -21.10 13.17
N VAL A 909 39.04 -20.79 14.46
CA VAL A 909 40.18 -20.80 15.39
C VAL A 909 40.33 -22.15 16.06
N LYS A 910 41.54 -22.47 16.51
CA LYS A 910 41.81 -23.69 17.28
C LYS A 910 41.04 -23.64 18.60
N ALA A 911 40.14 -24.59 18.83
CA ALA A 911 39.51 -24.79 20.13
C ALA A 911 40.59 -25.03 21.19
N LYS A 912 40.45 -24.39 22.35
CA LYS A 912 41.38 -24.55 23.47
C LYS A 912 41.10 -25.82 24.26
#